data_AF-A0A7C3Y0W8-F1
#
_entry.id   AF-A0A7C3Y0W8-F1
#
_cell.length_a   1.000
_cell.length_b   1.000
_cell.length_c   1.000
_cell.angle_alpha   90.00
_cell.angle_beta   90.00
_cell.angle_gamma   90.00
#
_symmetry.space_group_name_H-M   'P 1'
#
loop_
_entity.id
_entity.type
_entity.pdbx_description
1 polymer ?
#
loop_
_entity_poly.entity_id
_entity_poly.type
_entity_poly.pdbx_seq_one_letter_code
_entity_poly.pdbx_strand_id
1 'polypeptide(L)'
;GTKAAASDFAGRAAEASWLTALLVTPVLFSVDAYTSFELGRILLVRFLALLILTAWLVCVFAARPITTDDLPGTLRCALALLPFLPAVIILLAVTGLATIVSVSPSLSFWGDSVRLQGFVTEASYVVLFAATLVGLRRRGQLDRLVSIVLMASVPVSLYAVVQMLKLDPLASWVSGRTFQAGRVTSTVGHPVFLAGLLAMVIPLTVGGLLAHIPAARSGRTLAARATVALYAGLLVLQLAALYATQSRGPWLATAAGCFFLLFWLALLRRRQRVAQGLVAIVMIAAAFVALLNVASGPLAPLRQIPGLSRLSNLLESTETGQQRLLIWQGTVAMLAAHPERLMIGFGPETMGLVYGPFYPPALASYELDRLGRPPDRAHNKTFDLLVGTGLLGAITYQALIILLIGSILAWAGLVRGTRLRQLLAAMIGLGVAFGFASLALRRDGALLGLAVTAGVLTGMVMYLLTVTVPSEHRAAGRLEEDGSRLAVLSLLAAVLAHVVETQFSFDVTPTATYFYVFLGALAAVMWSTPSLARPVSARQSACRGRGRSHDRAVLPFSTWEEEESRPASPWIAAIAPAGLMGLLMATLGSELWLSPQVRIGPGFMAAVWIIAVAIVLLPAGGWLLWPAGSAPPKPLPALAPFAVISSGLTIIGVMVSVAVRSRVSDPVAPAAVYSVTLLAAIVILGLSMIGRRVIARMPSVSLAVITMSGAIVVAFTMGMASQIQADIYRKQVEAALSSGRPALALDWYELALRQTPTNDRYWGDRGVLELKLATQQDEQEQQISLLQQATQDLMKARTLQPLRWQYPLQLTRVYRTWASVEGQGSQRLAHLTQAQMMAQAAWRLNPNSIETQNEVGLTLLASGRAREAKDQFLRTLAQDPDYMNTYRYLAHAYESLGDIAQQEATYKAGLNRRPTWVGGYVDLGNVYASHDRVAEAIAVTEQALALDPQNVAALANLADMYWMGGRRADALVVAQRAAALAITPLERNRLDELVRELDGEKKGE
;
A
#
# COMPACT_ATOMS: atom_id res chain seq x y z
N GLY A 1 15.34 -40.83 14.90
CA GLY A 1 15.76 -39.76 15.83
C GLY A 1 15.92 -38.42 15.14
N THR A 2 16.93 -38.28 14.28
CA THR A 2 17.34 -37.02 13.62
C THR A 2 16.32 -36.46 12.63
N LYS A 3 15.70 -37.33 11.81
CA LYS A 3 14.68 -36.95 10.80
C LYS A 3 13.40 -36.35 11.39
N ALA A 4 12.86 -36.96 12.44
CA ALA A 4 11.68 -36.48 13.13
C ALA A 4 11.96 -35.11 13.80
N ALA A 5 13.18 -34.90 14.30
CA ALA A 5 13.60 -33.63 14.87
C ALA A 5 13.71 -32.52 13.80
N ALA A 6 14.28 -32.82 12.62
CA ALA A 6 14.35 -31.86 11.50
C ALA A 6 12.95 -31.49 10.97
N SER A 7 12.05 -32.46 10.82
CA SER A 7 10.67 -32.20 10.41
C SER A 7 9.88 -31.39 11.44
N ASP A 8 10.04 -31.66 12.74
CA ASP A 8 9.43 -30.89 13.83
C ASP A 8 10.00 -29.46 13.86
N PHE A 9 11.30 -29.30 13.62
CA PHE A 9 11.95 -28.00 13.48
C PHE A 9 11.31 -27.15 12.37
N ALA A 10 11.23 -27.66 11.14
CA ALA A 10 10.66 -26.90 10.04
C ALA A 10 9.17 -26.62 10.22
N GLY A 11 8.41 -27.55 10.82
CA GLY A 11 7.01 -27.32 11.16
C GLY A 11 6.81 -26.16 12.15
N ARG A 12 7.62 -26.13 13.21
CA ARG A 12 7.58 -25.04 14.21
C ARG A 12 8.12 -23.72 13.69
N ALA A 13 9.18 -23.75 12.88
CA ALA A 13 9.72 -22.56 12.25
C ALA A 13 8.71 -21.95 11.28
N ALA A 14 8.03 -22.78 10.47
CA ALA A 14 6.95 -22.33 9.61
C ALA A 14 5.81 -21.70 10.42
N GLU A 15 5.36 -22.37 11.49
CA GLU A 15 4.34 -21.83 12.40
C GLU A 15 4.71 -20.47 13.00
N ALA A 16 5.91 -20.37 13.58
CA ALA A 16 6.39 -19.11 14.13
C ALA A 16 6.45 -18.00 13.06
N SER A 17 6.89 -18.31 11.84
CA SER A 17 7.00 -17.33 10.76
C SER A 17 5.65 -16.77 10.32
N TRP A 18 4.64 -17.60 10.02
CA TRP A 18 3.34 -17.07 9.59
C TRP A 18 2.57 -16.40 10.75
N LEU A 19 2.72 -16.85 11.99
CA LEU A 19 2.18 -16.14 13.17
C LEU A 19 2.82 -14.74 13.32
N THR A 20 4.15 -14.66 13.15
CA THR A 20 4.89 -13.39 13.20
C THR A 20 4.46 -12.45 12.08
N ALA A 21 4.31 -12.97 10.85
CA ALA A 21 3.86 -12.18 9.71
C ALA A 21 2.46 -11.58 9.94
N LEU A 22 1.52 -12.37 10.47
CA LEU A 22 0.15 -11.91 10.75
C LEU A 22 0.09 -10.84 11.84
N LEU A 23 0.97 -10.93 12.83
CA LEU A 23 0.97 -10.01 13.96
C LEU A 23 1.72 -8.70 13.68
N VAL A 24 2.90 -8.80 13.09
CA VAL A 24 3.82 -7.68 13.01
C VAL A 24 3.52 -6.80 11.81
N THR A 25 3.12 -7.35 10.66
CA THR A 25 2.88 -6.56 9.45
C THR A 25 1.85 -5.43 9.62
N PRO A 26 0.72 -5.58 10.36
CA PRO A 26 -0.24 -4.50 10.55
C PRO A 26 0.23 -3.39 11.49
N VAL A 27 1.18 -3.69 12.38
CA VAL A 27 1.60 -2.80 13.48
C VAL A 27 2.94 -2.14 13.20
N LEU A 28 3.80 -2.77 12.40
CA LEU A 28 5.14 -2.28 12.08
C LEU A 28 5.08 -1.00 11.23
N PHE A 29 5.71 0.07 11.72
CA PHE A 29 6.07 1.28 11.00
C PHE A 29 7.30 1.90 11.68
N SER A 30 8.01 2.80 10.99
CA SER A 30 9.14 3.54 11.57
C SER A 30 9.03 5.03 11.29
N VAL A 31 9.18 5.85 12.33
CA VAL A 31 9.22 7.32 12.21
C VAL A 31 10.59 7.82 11.77
N ASP A 32 11.61 6.99 11.66
CA ASP A 32 12.94 7.40 11.16
C ASP A 32 13.10 7.18 9.64
N ALA A 33 12.26 6.34 9.05
CA ALA A 33 12.24 6.03 7.62
C ALA A 33 11.38 7.03 6.80
N TYR A 34 11.77 7.33 5.56
CA TYR A 34 10.98 8.10 4.60
C TYR A 34 9.74 7.31 4.15
N THR A 35 9.90 6.04 3.80
CA THR A 35 8.81 5.09 3.52
C THR A 35 8.33 4.43 4.80
N SER A 36 7.84 5.26 5.70
CA SER A 36 7.60 4.90 7.10
C SER A 36 6.71 3.68 7.34
N PHE A 37 5.82 3.35 6.41
CA PHE A 37 4.80 2.32 6.61
C PHE A 37 5.04 1.02 5.85
N GLU A 38 5.50 1.04 4.59
CA GLU A 38 5.53 -0.19 3.78
C GLU A 38 6.87 -0.93 3.81
N LEU A 39 8.00 -0.21 3.74
CA LEU A 39 9.32 -0.82 3.52
C LEU A 39 9.64 -1.89 4.57
N GLY A 40 9.55 -1.56 5.86
CA GLY A 40 9.84 -2.50 6.94
C GLY A 40 8.98 -3.76 6.91
N ARG A 41 7.71 -3.65 6.47
CA ARG A 41 6.76 -4.79 6.40
C ARG A 41 7.14 -5.77 5.31
N ILE A 42 7.49 -5.26 4.13
CA ILE A 42 7.82 -6.09 2.96
C ILE A 42 9.11 -6.83 3.21
N LEU A 43 10.09 -6.10 3.74
CA LEU A 43 11.37 -6.62 4.15
C LEU A 43 11.19 -7.76 5.18
N LEU A 44 10.34 -7.58 6.19
CA LEU A 44 9.99 -8.63 7.14
C LEU A 44 9.39 -9.87 6.45
N VAL A 45 8.42 -9.69 5.55
CA VAL A 45 7.77 -10.81 4.84
C VAL A 45 8.78 -11.61 4.01
N ARG A 46 9.66 -10.92 3.26
CA ARG A 46 10.70 -11.58 2.46
C ARG A 46 11.70 -12.34 3.34
N PHE A 47 12.10 -11.76 4.47
CA PHE A 47 12.98 -12.41 5.44
C PHE A 47 12.35 -13.68 6.03
N LEU A 48 11.08 -13.61 6.45
CA LEU A 48 10.36 -14.78 6.99
C LEU A 48 10.20 -15.89 5.94
N ALA A 49 9.92 -15.53 4.68
CA ALA A 49 9.88 -16.49 3.58
C ALA A 49 11.24 -17.17 3.36
N LEU A 50 12.34 -16.42 3.40
CA LEU A 50 13.69 -16.96 3.27
C LEU A 50 14.05 -17.91 4.43
N LEU A 51 13.65 -17.58 5.67
CA LEU A 51 13.80 -18.47 6.82
C LEU A 51 13.05 -19.80 6.63
N ILE A 52 11.83 -19.75 6.12
CA ILE A 52 11.03 -20.95 5.81
C ILE A 52 11.74 -21.79 4.74
N LEU A 53 12.15 -21.18 3.64
CA LEU A 53 12.86 -21.88 2.56
C LEU A 53 14.14 -22.54 3.07
N THR A 54 14.88 -21.85 3.93
CA THR A 54 16.07 -22.40 4.59
C THR A 54 15.74 -23.59 5.49
N ALA A 55 14.69 -23.49 6.32
CA ALA A 55 14.24 -24.59 7.17
C ALA A 55 13.81 -25.81 6.34
N TRP A 56 13.15 -25.59 5.20
CA TRP A 56 12.78 -26.65 4.26
C TRP A 56 13.98 -27.28 3.56
N LEU A 57 14.95 -26.48 3.11
CA LEU A 57 16.20 -27.01 2.54
C LEU A 57 16.93 -27.90 3.54
N VAL A 58 17.08 -27.46 4.80
CA VAL A 58 17.67 -28.28 5.87
C VAL A 58 16.93 -29.61 6.02
N CYS A 59 15.60 -29.62 5.92
CA CYS A 59 14.81 -30.86 5.97
C CYS A 59 15.06 -31.77 4.77
N VAL A 60 15.09 -31.23 3.56
CA VAL A 60 15.33 -32.01 2.33
C VAL A 60 16.69 -32.70 2.40
N PHE A 61 17.74 -32.00 2.84
CA PHE A 61 19.07 -32.57 2.98
C PHE A 61 19.26 -33.46 4.22
N ALA A 62 18.42 -33.31 5.26
CA ALA A 62 18.40 -34.21 6.41
C ALA A 62 17.56 -35.49 6.18
N ALA A 63 16.66 -35.49 5.19
CA ALA A 63 15.86 -36.63 4.77
C ALA A 63 16.58 -37.45 3.67
N ARG A 64 16.12 -38.68 3.37
CA ARG A 64 16.59 -39.39 2.17
C ARG A 64 16.16 -38.59 0.93
N PRO A 65 16.91 -38.61 -0.18
CA PRO A 65 16.44 -38.03 -1.44
C PRO A 65 15.05 -38.60 -1.74
N ILE A 66 14.10 -37.70 -2.01
CA ILE A 66 12.76 -38.08 -2.42
C ILE A 66 12.93 -38.88 -3.72
N THR A 67 12.66 -40.18 -3.67
CA THR A 67 12.68 -41.04 -4.86
C THR A 67 11.49 -40.70 -5.75
N THR A 68 11.69 -40.73 -7.07
CA THR A 68 10.67 -40.41 -8.09
C THR A 68 9.38 -41.23 -7.97
N ASP A 69 9.42 -42.34 -7.23
CA ASP A 69 8.29 -43.24 -7.00
C ASP A 69 7.25 -42.71 -5.98
N ASP A 70 7.60 -41.73 -5.12
CA ASP A 70 6.71 -41.21 -4.06
C ASP A 70 5.82 -40.01 -4.50
N LEU A 71 6.22 -39.29 -5.55
CA LEU A 71 5.52 -38.08 -6.02
C LEU A 71 4.18 -38.31 -6.74
N PRO A 72 4.01 -39.32 -7.63
CA PRO A 72 2.86 -39.36 -8.53
C PRO A 72 1.51 -39.57 -7.82
N GLY A 73 1.48 -40.37 -6.74
CA GLY A 73 0.25 -40.69 -6.01
C GLY A 73 -0.24 -39.54 -5.12
N THR A 74 0.69 -38.94 -4.36
CA THR A 74 0.41 -37.86 -3.41
C THR A 74 0.00 -36.57 -4.13
N LEU A 75 0.67 -36.24 -5.24
CA LEU A 75 0.35 -35.07 -6.05
C LEU A 75 -1.02 -35.21 -6.73
N ARG A 76 -1.35 -36.39 -7.29
CA ARG A 76 -2.67 -36.64 -7.87
C ARG A 76 -3.79 -36.51 -6.84
N CYS A 77 -3.57 -37.07 -5.64
CA CYS A 77 -4.49 -36.93 -4.50
C CYS A 77 -4.62 -35.44 -4.10
N ALA A 78 -3.52 -34.68 -4.15
CA ALA A 78 -3.48 -33.24 -3.87
C ALA A 78 -4.31 -32.40 -4.81
N LEU A 79 -4.07 -32.59 -6.11
CA LEU A 79 -4.77 -31.92 -7.19
C LEU A 79 -6.27 -32.27 -7.24
N ALA A 80 -6.62 -33.50 -6.87
CA ALA A 80 -8.02 -33.93 -6.83
C ALA A 80 -8.82 -33.34 -5.65
N LEU A 81 -8.16 -33.05 -4.52
CA LEU A 81 -8.80 -32.56 -3.30
C LEU A 81 -8.78 -31.04 -3.18
N LEU A 82 -7.78 -30.37 -3.75
CA LEU A 82 -7.61 -28.92 -3.69
C LEU A 82 -7.32 -28.38 -5.11
N PRO A 83 -8.34 -28.32 -5.98
CA PRO A 83 -8.17 -27.95 -7.39
C PRO A 83 -7.71 -26.50 -7.61
N PHE A 84 -7.70 -25.66 -6.57
CA PHE A 84 -7.17 -24.28 -6.64
C PHE A 84 -5.66 -24.18 -6.40
N LEU A 85 -4.98 -25.22 -5.88
CA LEU A 85 -3.53 -25.20 -5.68
C LEU A 85 -2.74 -24.95 -6.97
N PRO A 86 -3.09 -25.58 -8.11
CA PRO A 86 -2.46 -25.26 -9.39
C PRO A 86 -2.61 -23.79 -9.76
N ALA A 87 -3.74 -23.16 -9.47
CA ALA A 87 -3.97 -21.77 -9.83
C ALA A 87 -2.99 -20.82 -9.11
N VAL A 88 -2.63 -21.11 -7.83
CA VAL A 88 -1.60 -20.33 -7.12
C VAL A 88 -0.22 -20.48 -7.77
N ILE A 89 0.15 -21.71 -8.14
CA ILE A 89 1.45 -21.99 -8.76
C ILE A 89 1.52 -21.39 -10.17
N ILE A 90 0.45 -21.53 -10.94
CA ILE A 90 0.33 -20.95 -12.29
C ILE A 90 0.38 -19.42 -12.19
N LEU A 91 -0.28 -18.81 -11.19
CA LEU A 91 -0.23 -17.36 -11.01
C LEU A 91 1.20 -16.89 -10.75
N LEU A 92 1.95 -17.58 -9.89
CA LEU A 92 3.36 -17.28 -9.67
C LEU A 92 4.21 -17.49 -10.93
N ALA A 93 3.99 -18.58 -11.67
CA ALA A 93 4.71 -18.88 -12.90
C ALA A 93 4.44 -17.83 -14.00
N VAL A 94 3.18 -17.41 -14.16
CA VAL A 94 2.78 -16.35 -15.08
C VAL A 94 3.40 -15.01 -14.66
N THR A 95 3.44 -14.72 -13.36
CA THR A 95 4.11 -13.51 -12.85
C THR A 95 5.61 -13.55 -13.10
N GLY A 96 6.25 -14.70 -12.95
CA GLY A 96 7.66 -14.91 -13.30
C GLY A 96 7.93 -14.73 -14.79
N LEU A 97 7.08 -15.30 -15.65
CA LEU A 97 7.15 -15.11 -17.10
C LEU A 97 6.99 -13.63 -17.47
N ALA A 98 5.97 -12.95 -16.92
CA ALA A 98 5.73 -11.52 -17.12
C ALA A 98 6.89 -10.65 -16.64
N THR A 99 7.59 -11.07 -15.58
CA THR A 99 8.80 -10.40 -15.09
C THR A 99 9.96 -10.53 -16.06
N ILE A 100 10.16 -11.72 -16.66
CA ILE A 100 11.23 -11.96 -17.64
C ILE A 100 11.00 -11.14 -18.92
N VAL A 101 9.77 -11.08 -19.42
CA VAL A 101 9.43 -10.33 -20.66
C VAL A 101 9.03 -8.87 -20.40
N SER A 102 9.22 -8.39 -19.18
CA SER A 102 8.84 -7.06 -18.73
C SER A 102 9.54 -5.96 -19.52
N VAL A 103 8.90 -4.80 -19.65
CA VAL A 103 9.55 -3.59 -20.18
C VAL A 103 10.66 -3.05 -19.26
N SER A 104 10.67 -3.46 -17.99
CA SER A 104 11.79 -3.25 -17.06
C SER A 104 11.91 -4.47 -16.13
N PRO A 105 12.68 -5.51 -16.53
CA PRO A 105 12.80 -6.76 -15.76
C PRO A 105 13.33 -6.53 -14.34
N SER A 106 14.26 -5.60 -14.16
CA SER A 106 14.79 -5.26 -12.83
C SER A 106 13.71 -4.69 -11.91
N LEU A 107 12.91 -3.75 -12.42
CA LEU A 107 11.78 -3.17 -11.67
C LEU A 107 10.72 -4.23 -11.37
N SER A 108 10.34 -5.06 -12.34
CA SER A 108 9.36 -6.12 -12.11
C SER A 108 9.85 -7.20 -11.14
N PHE A 109 11.15 -7.46 -11.08
CA PHE A 109 11.73 -8.44 -10.18
C PHE A 109 11.79 -7.93 -8.74
N TRP A 110 12.34 -6.74 -8.52
CA TRP A 110 12.56 -6.16 -7.19
C TRP A 110 11.37 -5.34 -6.66
N GLY A 111 10.59 -4.74 -7.56
CA GLY A 111 9.55 -3.75 -7.27
C GLY A 111 10.08 -2.32 -7.21
N ASP A 112 9.16 -1.35 -7.15
CA ASP A 112 9.50 0.07 -7.04
C ASP A 112 10.24 0.38 -5.72
N SER A 113 11.18 1.33 -5.71
CA SER A 113 12.01 1.63 -4.53
C SER A 113 11.21 2.08 -3.30
N VAL A 114 9.94 2.47 -3.45
CA VAL A 114 9.05 2.82 -2.34
C VAL A 114 8.19 1.64 -1.87
N ARG A 115 7.79 0.74 -2.78
CA ARG A 115 6.77 -0.29 -2.52
C ARG A 115 7.28 -1.72 -2.61
N LEU A 116 8.41 -1.99 -3.26
CA LEU A 116 9.03 -3.31 -3.42
C LEU A 116 8.04 -4.45 -3.74
N GLN A 117 6.96 -4.21 -4.49
CA GLN A 117 5.93 -5.23 -4.79
C GLN A 117 6.22 -6.02 -6.07
N GLY A 118 7.50 -6.26 -6.37
CA GLY A 118 7.92 -7.10 -7.51
C GLY A 118 7.77 -8.60 -7.25
N PHE A 119 8.24 -9.41 -8.21
CA PHE A 119 8.16 -10.87 -8.18
C PHE A 119 8.69 -11.51 -6.89
N VAL A 120 9.78 -11.00 -6.32
CA VAL A 120 10.36 -11.54 -5.07
C VAL A 120 9.36 -11.48 -3.91
N THR A 121 8.57 -10.41 -3.83
CA THR A 121 7.54 -10.25 -2.79
C THR A 121 6.37 -11.20 -3.04
N GLU A 122 5.93 -11.32 -4.29
CA GLU A 122 4.87 -12.27 -4.66
C GLU A 122 5.26 -13.71 -4.34
N ALA A 123 6.49 -14.12 -4.69
CA ALA A 123 7.05 -15.42 -4.32
C ALA A 123 7.09 -15.63 -2.81
N SER A 124 7.42 -14.58 -2.04
CA SER A 124 7.44 -14.64 -0.57
C SER A 124 6.06 -14.89 0.02
N TYR A 125 5.00 -14.30 -0.54
CA TYR A 125 3.63 -14.61 -0.13
C TYR A 125 3.24 -16.06 -0.46
N VAL A 126 3.63 -16.58 -1.63
CA VAL A 126 3.39 -17.99 -2.00
C VAL A 126 4.13 -18.95 -1.07
N VAL A 127 5.33 -18.59 -0.60
CA VAL A 127 6.04 -19.36 0.43
C VAL A 127 5.27 -19.38 1.74
N LEU A 128 4.74 -18.25 2.22
CA LEU A 128 3.90 -18.21 3.43
C LEU A 128 2.61 -19.03 3.28
N PHE A 129 1.99 -18.99 2.10
CA PHE A 129 0.86 -19.83 1.76
C PHE A 129 1.21 -21.32 1.86
N ALA A 130 2.31 -21.74 1.23
CA ALA A 130 2.76 -23.13 1.24
C ALA A 130 3.18 -23.56 2.66
N ALA A 131 3.82 -22.68 3.43
CA ALA A 131 4.17 -22.89 4.84
C ALA A 131 2.94 -23.15 5.71
N THR A 132 1.88 -22.37 5.51
CA THR A 132 0.62 -22.54 6.24
C THR A 132 -0.08 -23.84 5.81
N LEU A 133 -0.14 -24.12 4.50
CA LEU A 133 -0.71 -25.35 3.94
C LEU A 133 0.00 -26.60 4.47
N VAL A 134 1.33 -26.58 4.59
CA VAL A 134 2.12 -27.73 5.05
C VAL A 134 2.16 -27.84 6.57
N GLY A 135 2.22 -26.71 7.28
CA GLY A 135 2.43 -26.66 8.73
C GLY A 135 1.15 -26.72 9.59
N LEU A 136 0.01 -26.27 9.07
CA LEU A 136 -1.25 -26.26 9.83
C LEU A 136 -1.90 -27.65 9.79
N ARG A 137 -1.85 -28.37 10.91
CA ARG A 137 -2.34 -29.74 11.06
C ARG A 137 -3.27 -29.92 12.27
N ARG A 138 -3.27 -28.99 13.22
CA ARG A 138 -4.02 -29.06 14.49
C ARG A 138 -5.00 -27.91 14.64
N ARG A 139 -6.13 -28.17 15.31
CA ARG A 139 -7.14 -27.15 15.63
C ARG A 139 -6.60 -25.99 16.45
N GLY A 140 -5.76 -26.28 17.44
CA GLY A 140 -5.11 -25.24 18.25
C GLY A 140 -4.26 -24.26 17.43
N GLN A 141 -3.71 -24.67 16.27
CA GLN A 141 -2.97 -23.76 15.37
C GLN A 141 -3.92 -22.80 14.65
N LEU A 142 -5.08 -23.29 14.21
CA LEU A 142 -6.11 -22.47 13.57
C LEU A 142 -6.69 -21.44 14.55
N ASP A 143 -6.95 -21.85 15.78
CA ASP A 143 -7.44 -20.95 16.83
C ASP A 143 -6.40 -19.89 17.19
N ARG A 144 -5.11 -20.25 17.25
CA ARG A 144 -4.00 -19.29 17.40
C ARG A 144 -3.92 -18.30 16.25
N LEU A 145 -4.06 -18.78 15.01
CA LEU A 145 -4.04 -17.93 13.81
C LEU A 145 -5.11 -16.85 13.88
N VAL A 146 -6.36 -17.22 14.17
CA VAL A 146 -7.47 -16.27 14.32
C VAL A 146 -7.22 -15.33 15.51
N SER A 147 -6.78 -15.87 16.65
CA SER A 147 -6.52 -15.07 17.86
C SER A 147 -5.44 -14.01 17.63
N ILE A 148 -4.35 -14.35 16.92
CA ILE A 148 -3.29 -13.40 16.60
C ILE A 148 -3.78 -12.29 15.68
N VAL A 149 -4.59 -12.61 14.67
CA VAL A 149 -5.18 -11.60 13.77
C VAL A 149 -6.06 -10.63 14.55
N LEU A 150 -6.91 -11.14 15.44
CA LEU A 150 -7.77 -10.31 16.28
C LEU A 150 -6.93 -9.45 17.24
N MET A 151 -5.88 -10.02 17.84
CA MET A 151 -4.99 -9.27 18.71
C MET A 151 -4.23 -8.18 17.97
N ALA A 152 -3.71 -8.45 16.76
CA ALA A 152 -3.03 -7.48 15.92
C ALA A 152 -3.94 -6.28 15.60
N SER A 153 -5.25 -6.51 15.48
CA SER A 153 -6.22 -5.46 15.20
C SER A 153 -6.51 -4.52 16.37
N VAL A 154 -6.20 -4.93 17.62
CA VAL A 154 -6.45 -4.11 18.82
C VAL A 154 -5.64 -2.81 18.81
N PRO A 155 -4.29 -2.83 18.75
CA PRO A 155 -3.50 -1.60 18.73
C PRO A 155 -3.77 -0.76 17.47
N VAL A 156 -4.01 -1.41 16.33
CA VAL A 156 -4.37 -0.74 15.07
C VAL A 156 -5.68 0.03 15.21
N SER A 157 -6.71 -0.58 15.80
CA SER A 157 -8.02 0.06 15.95
C SER A 157 -8.02 1.09 17.07
N LEU A 158 -7.29 0.84 18.16
CA LEU A 158 -7.15 1.78 19.27
C LEU A 158 -6.44 3.06 18.83
N TYR A 159 -5.33 2.94 18.09
CA TYR A 159 -4.61 4.12 17.60
C TYR A 159 -5.44 4.91 16.59
N ALA A 160 -6.24 4.24 15.75
CA ALA A 160 -7.22 4.92 14.88
C ALA A 160 -8.23 5.75 15.69
N VAL A 161 -8.71 5.24 16.83
CA VAL A 161 -9.60 6.00 17.73
C VAL A 161 -8.89 7.17 18.40
N VAL A 162 -7.63 7.00 18.83
CA VAL A 162 -6.81 8.12 19.37
C VAL A 162 -6.68 9.24 18.33
N GLN A 163 -6.42 8.90 17.06
CA GLN A 163 -6.37 9.87 15.95
C GLN A 163 -7.74 10.52 15.71
N MET A 164 -8.82 9.75 15.76
CA MET A 164 -10.19 10.26 15.61
C MET A 164 -10.54 11.28 16.70
N LEU A 165 -10.07 11.05 17.93
CA LEU A 165 -10.24 11.97 19.06
C LEU A 165 -9.28 13.18 19.02
N LYS A 166 -8.44 13.30 17.99
CA LYS A 166 -7.41 14.34 17.84
C LYS A 166 -6.40 14.36 18.99
N LEU A 167 -6.17 13.19 19.61
CA LEU A 167 -5.20 13.00 20.69
C LEU A 167 -3.89 12.40 20.17
N ASP A 168 -3.64 12.49 18.85
CA ASP A 168 -2.47 11.88 18.21
C ASP A 168 -1.18 12.63 18.58
N PRO A 169 -0.27 12.05 19.38
CA PRO A 169 1.01 12.67 19.67
C PRO A 169 1.95 12.74 18.45
N LEU A 170 1.65 12.00 17.37
CA LEU A 170 2.38 11.99 16.10
C LEU A 170 1.69 12.83 15.02
N ALA A 171 0.72 13.70 15.40
CA ALA A 171 -0.05 14.50 14.46
C ALA A 171 0.81 15.35 13.51
N SER A 172 1.94 15.90 13.99
CA SER A 172 2.88 16.71 13.18
C SER A 172 3.56 15.91 12.06
N TRP A 173 3.63 14.58 12.20
CA TRP A 173 4.28 13.66 11.27
C TRP A 173 3.32 13.18 10.17
N VAL A 174 2.04 12.95 10.50
CA VAL A 174 1.00 12.62 9.51
C VAL A 174 0.63 13.84 8.66
N SER A 175 0.73 15.05 9.22
CA SER A 175 0.31 16.32 8.59
C SER A 175 1.25 16.82 7.49
N GLY A 176 2.39 16.16 7.25
CA GLY A 176 3.43 16.68 6.38
C GLY A 176 3.12 16.67 4.88
N ARG A 177 2.25 15.78 4.35
CA ARG A 177 2.09 15.70 2.88
C ARG A 177 0.76 15.29 2.22
N THR A 178 -0.26 14.73 2.88
CA THR A 178 -1.36 14.17 2.03
C THR A 178 -2.76 13.98 2.58
N PHE A 179 -3.10 14.30 3.84
CA PHE A 179 -4.46 14.04 4.32
C PHE A 179 -5.06 15.22 5.09
N GLN A 180 -5.63 16.16 4.32
CA GLN A 180 -6.67 17.06 4.79
C GLN A 180 -7.97 16.28 5.02
N ALA A 181 -8.80 16.76 5.97
CA ALA A 181 -10.18 16.32 6.27
C ALA A 181 -10.41 15.15 7.25
N GLY A 182 -9.77 15.14 8.43
CA GLY A 182 -10.28 14.38 9.60
C GLY A 182 -10.41 12.86 9.42
N ARG A 183 -9.64 12.27 8.50
CA ARG A 183 -9.56 10.82 8.26
C ARG A 183 -8.36 10.23 8.98
N VAL A 184 -8.50 9.01 9.52
CA VAL A 184 -7.46 8.35 10.31
C VAL A 184 -6.67 7.33 9.47
N THR A 185 -5.38 7.19 9.75
CA THR A 185 -4.45 6.30 9.02
C THR A 185 -3.94 5.14 9.87
N SER A 186 -3.95 5.30 11.20
CA SER A 186 -3.37 4.41 12.20
C SER A 186 -1.93 3.99 11.85
N THR A 187 -1.48 2.85 12.37
CA THR A 187 -0.18 2.25 12.08
C THR A 187 -0.06 1.84 10.62
N VAL A 188 -1.16 1.65 9.90
CA VAL A 188 -1.16 1.20 8.50
C VAL A 188 -0.70 2.29 7.54
N GLY A 189 -0.93 3.57 7.88
CA GLY A 189 -0.39 4.72 7.14
C GLY A 189 -1.26 5.27 6.02
N HIS A 190 -2.46 4.71 5.82
CA HIS A 190 -3.42 5.23 4.85
C HIS A 190 -4.85 4.83 5.23
N PRO A 191 -5.86 5.71 5.11
CA PRO A 191 -7.22 5.39 5.55
C PRO A 191 -7.86 4.26 4.76
N VAL A 192 -7.56 4.13 3.46
CA VAL A 192 -8.11 3.04 2.63
C VAL A 192 -7.48 1.69 3.01
N PHE A 193 -6.18 1.66 3.28
CA PHE A 193 -5.48 0.42 3.62
C PHE A 193 -5.85 -0.07 5.02
N LEU A 194 -5.97 0.84 5.99
CA LEU A 194 -6.50 0.54 7.32
C LEU A 194 -7.89 -0.09 7.22
N ALA A 195 -8.77 0.53 6.44
CA ALA A 195 -10.12 0.03 6.26
C ALA A 195 -10.16 -1.33 5.54
N GLY A 196 -9.27 -1.55 4.56
CA GLY A 196 -9.14 -2.84 3.87
C GLY A 196 -8.67 -3.97 4.79
N LEU A 197 -7.72 -3.69 5.70
CA LEU A 197 -7.33 -4.63 6.76
C LEU A 197 -8.52 -4.96 7.67
N LEU A 198 -9.25 -3.94 8.15
CA LEU A 198 -10.42 -4.15 9.02
C LEU A 198 -11.53 -4.94 8.31
N ALA A 199 -11.70 -4.78 7.00
CA ALA A 199 -12.66 -5.56 6.21
C ALA A 199 -12.39 -7.07 6.24
N MET A 200 -11.12 -7.48 6.37
CA MET A 200 -10.74 -8.89 6.55
C MET A 200 -10.91 -9.36 8.00
N VAL A 201 -10.66 -8.48 8.97
CA VAL A 201 -10.67 -8.84 10.41
C VAL A 201 -12.10 -8.93 10.97
N ILE A 202 -12.98 -8.01 10.61
CA ILE A 202 -14.33 -7.91 11.18
C ILE A 202 -15.15 -9.22 11.01
N PRO A 203 -15.15 -9.90 9.85
CA PRO A 203 -15.80 -11.20 9.71
C PRO A 203 -15.29 -12.25 10.71
N LEU A 204 -14.00 -12.24 11.05
CA LEU A 204 -13.42 -13.12 12.07
C LEU A 204 -13.93 -12.77 13.47
N THR A 205 -14.02 -11.48 13.80
CA THR A 205 -14.59 -11.01 15.09
C THR A 205 -16.05 -11.41 15.23
N VAL A 206 -16.85 -11.22 14.17
CA VAL A 206 -18.27 -11.63 14.13
C VAL A 206 -18.39 -13.15 14.27
N GLY A 207 -17.55 -13.92 13.59
CA GLY A 207 -17.46 -15.37 13.75
C GLY A 207 -17.17 -15.78 15.19
N GLY A 208 -16.15 -15.20 15.81
CA GLY A 208 -15.80 -15.44 17.21
C GLY A 208 -16.93 -15.12 18.18
N LEU A 209 -17.62 -13.98 17.98
CA LEU A 209 -18.79 -13.58 18.76
C LEU A 209 -19.92 -14.62 18.64
N LEU A 210 -20.26 -15.02 17.41
CA LEU A 210 -21.32 -16.00 17.14
C LEU A 210 -21.02 -17.39 17.72
N ALA A 211 -19.75 -17.78 17.82
CA ALA A 211 -19.33 -19.04 18.44
C ALA A 211 -19.62 -19.07 19.96
N HIS A 212 -19.49 -17.93 20.65
CA HIS A 212 -19.54 -17.89 22.12
C HIS A 212 -20.92 -17.48 22.69
N ILE A 213 -21.82 -16.92 21.87
CA ILE A 213 -23.18 -16.55 22.29
C ILE A 213 -23.97 -17.72 22.93
N PRO A 214 -23.99 -18.96 22.37
CA PRO A 214 -24.75 -20.06 22.95
C PRO A 214 -24.31 -20.42 24.37
N ALA A 215 -23.00 -20.44 24.63
CA ALA A 215 -22.42 -20.73 25.94
C ALA A 215 -22.72 -19.64 26.97
N ALA A 216 -22.75 -18.37 26.56
CA ALA A 216 -23.13 -17.26 27.44
C ALA A 216 -24.63 -17.29 27.82
N ARG A 217 -25.50 -17.74 26.90
CA ARG A 217 -26.95 -17.86 27.11
C ARG A 217 -27.34 -19.03 28.01
N SER A 218 -26.58 -20.13 27.99
CA SER A 218 -26.84 -21.31 28.83
C SER A 218 -26.45 -21.14 30.30
N GLY A 219 -25.91 -19.97 30.70
CA GLY A 219 -25.73 -19.58 32.10
C GLY A 219 -24.54 -20.21 32.83
N ARG A 220 -23.64 -20.92 32.13
CA ARG A 220 -22.69 -21.84 32.80
C ARG A 220 -21.41 -21.21 33.37
N THR A 221 -20.95 -20.01 32.99
CA THR A 221 -19.79 -19.34 33.65
C THR A 221 -19.75 -17.81 33.41
N LEU A 222 -19.26 -17.04 34.40
CA LEU A 222 -18.92 -15.60 34.25
C LEU A 222 -17.91 -15.38 33.09
N ALA A 223 -16.99 -16.32 32.93
CA ALA A 223 -16.00 -16.31 31.86
C ALA A 223 -16.64 -16.27 30.45
N ALA A 224 -17.69 -17.06 30.19
CA ALA A 224 -18.35 -17.07 28.88
C ALA A 224 -19.02 -15.71 28.55
N ARG A 225 -19.63 -15.06 29.56
CA ARG A 225 -20.20 -13.71 29.40
C ARG A 225 -19.11 -12.66 29.16
N ALA A 226 -18.00 -12.74 29.89
CA ALA A 226 -16.85 -11.87 29.69
C ALA A 226 -16.24 -12.02 28.28
N THR A 227 -16.09 -13.26 27.78
CA THR A 227 -15.61 -13.50 26.40
C THR A 227 -16.52 -12.86 25.35
N VAL A 228 -17.84 -13.02 25.47
CA VAL A 228 -18.78 -12.36 24.56
C VAL A 228 -18.67 -10.83 24.63
N ALA A 229 -18.55 -10.27 25.84
CA ALA A 229 -18.34 -8.83 26.03
C ALA A 229 -17.03 -8.33 25.40
N LEU A 230 -15.94 -9.10 25.49
CA LEU A 230 -14.66 -8.77 24.86
C LEU A 230 -14.77 -8.77 23.33
N TYR A 231 -15.41 -9.78 22.72
CA TYR A 231 -15.65 -9.80 21.26
C TYR A 231 -16.55 -8.64 20.82
N ALA A 232 -17.59 -8.33 21.59
CA ALA A 232 -18.48 -7.21 21.30
C ALA A 232 -17.75 -5.86 21.40
N GLY A 233 -16.96 -5.65 22.46
CA GLY A 233 -16.13 -4.46 22.63
C GLY A 233 -15.09 -4.30 21.51
N LEU A 234 -14.43 -5.40 21.12
CA LEU A 234 -13.51 -5.41 19.99
C LEU A 234 -14.21 -5.07 18.67
N LEU A 235 -15.41 -5.62 18.42
CA LEU A 235 -16.19 -5.32 17.23
C LEU A 235 -16.58 -3.83 17.18
N VAL A 236 -17.01 -3.24 18.30
CA VAL A 236 -17.31 -1.81 18.40
C VAL A 236 -16.06 -0.97 18.09
N LEU A 237 -14.91 -1.34 18.67
CA LEU A 237 -13.64 -0.67 18.42
C LEU A 237 -13.23 -0.72 16.94
N GLN A 238 -13.35 -1.89 16.30
CA GLN A 238 -13.04 -2.08 14.88
C GLN A 238 -14.00 -1.30 13.97
N LEU A 239 -15.30 -1.27 14.28
CA LEU A 239 -16.29 -0.49 13.53
C LEU A 239 -16.09 1.03 13.68
N ALA A 240 -15.71 1.49 14.88
CA ALA A 240 -15.35 2.89 15.10
C ALA A 240 -14.12 3.30 14.28
N ALA A 241 -13.08 2.45 14.28
CA ALA A 241 -11.89 2.65 13.44
C ALA A 241 -12.24 2.65 11.94
N LEU A 242 -13.09 1.72 11.48
CA LEU A 242 -13.56 1.66 10.09
C LEU A 242 -14.32 2.93 9.70
N TYR A 243 -15.19 3.43 10.59
CA TYR A 243 -15.92 4.69 10.40
C TYR A 243 -14.99 5.90 10.26
N ALA A 244 -14.00 6.00 11.14
CA ALA A 244 -13.03 7.09 11.15
C ALA A 244 -12.19 7.18 9.86
N THR A 245 -12.07 6.09 9.10
CA THR A 245 -11.35 6.11 7.81
C THR A 245 -12.08 6.86 6.70
N GLN A 246 -13.42 6.97 6.81
CA GLN A 246 -14.32 7.50 5.77
C GLN A 246 -14.15 6.85 4.38
N SER A 247 -13.68 5.59 4.30
CA SER A 247 -13.36 4.89 3.05
C SER A 247 -14.49 3.95 2.57
N ARG A 248 -15.19 4.30 1.47
CA ARG A 248 -16.43 3.61 1.03
C ARG A 248 -16.23 2.17 0.50
N GLY A 249 -15.20 1.93 -0.32
CA GLY A 249 -14.93 0.60 -0.89
C GLY A 249 -14.77 -0.48 0.20
N PRO A 250 -13.95 -0.25 1.23
CA PRO A 250 -13.82 -1.16 2.37
C PRO A 250 -15.09 -1.37 3.20
N TRP A 251 -16.00 -0.38 3.29
CA TRP A 251 -17.32 -0.58 3.91
C TRP A 251 -18.16 -1.60 3.12
N LEU A 252 -18.18 -1.50 1.79
CA LEU A 252 -18.85 -2.48 0.92
C LEU A 252 -18.22 -3.88 1.06
N ALA A 253 -16.89 -3.95 1.11
CA ALA A 253 -16.17 -5.19 1.31
C ALA A 253 -16.48 -5.86 2.66
N THR A 254 -16.50 -5.08 3.74
CA THR A 254 -16.87 -5.56 5.09
C THR A 254 -18.30 -6.08 5.10
N ALA A 255 -19.23 -5.32 4.51
CA ALA A 255 -20.62 -5.73 4.39
C ALA A 255 -20.78 -7.02 3.57
N ALA A 256 -20.05 -7.16 2.46
CA ALA A 256 -20.03 -8.37 1.64
C ALA A 256 -19.49 -9.58 2.42
N GLY A 257 -18.37 -9.42 3.14
CA GLY A 257 -17.81 -10.47 3.99
C GLY A 257 -18.79 -10.94 5.07
N CYS A 258 -19.39 -10.00 5.81
CA CYS A 258 -20.40 -10.31 6.83
C CYS A 258 -21.67 -10.93 6.22
N PHE A 259 -22.13 -10.43 5.07
CA PHE A 259 -23.26 -11.02 4.33
C PHE A 259 -22.97 -12.49 4.02
N PHE A 260 -21.82 -12.78 3.43
CA PHE A 260 -21.43 -14.14 3.10
C PHE A 260 -21.33 -15.03 4.34
N LEU A 261 -20.67 -14.58 5.41
CA LEU A 261 -20.60 -15.31 6.68
C LEU A 261 -22.00 -15.71 7.19
N LEU A 262 -22.91 -14.74 7.29
CA LEU A 262 -24.27 -14.95 7.81
C LEU A 262 -25.13 -15.78 6.86
N PHE A 263 -25.00 -15.55 5.55
CA PHE A 263 -25.71 -16.29 4.50
C PHE A 263 -25.33 -17.76 4.53
N TRP A 264 -24.04 -18.09 4.54
CA TRP A 264 -23.58 -19.48 4.66
C TRP A 264 -23.99 -20.12 5.97
N LEU A 265 -23.86 -19.39 7.08
CA LEU A 265 -24.27 -19.89 8.38
C LEU A 265 -25.77 -20.20 8.41
N ALA A 266 -26.60 -19.34 7.80
CA ALA A 266 -28.03 -19.57 7.68
C ALA A 266 -28.35 -20.82 6.84
N LEU A 267 -27.69 -20.98 5.69
CA LEU A 267 -27.84 -22.16 4.83
C LEU A 267 -27.43 -23.45 5.56
N LEU A 268 -26.28 -23.45 6.22
CA LEU A 268 -25.77 -24.62 6.97
C LEU A 268 -26.66 -24.96 8.18
N ARG A 269 -27.25 -23.95 8.83
CA ARG A 269 -28.24 -24.13 9.91
C ARG A 269 -29.66 -24.38 9.39
N ARG A 270 -29.85 -24.57 8.09
CA ARG A 270 -31.15 -24.81 7.42
C ARG A 270 -32.19 -23.70 7.66
N ARG A 271 -31.74 -22.47 7.89
CA ARG A 271 -32.59 -21.28 8.08
C ARG A 271 -32.79 -20.57 6.73
N GLN A 272 -33.43 -21.24 5.77
CA GLN A 272 -33.63 -20.74 4.40
C GLN A 272 -34.28 -19.36 4.33
N ARG A 273 -35.31 -19.11 5.15
CA ARG A 273 -35.97 -17.80 5.22
C ARG A 273 -35.00 -16.68 5.64
N VAL A 274 -34.03 -16.97 6.49
CA VAL A 274 -32.98 -16.01 6.88
C VAL A 274 -32.05 -15.73 5.71
N ALA A 275 -31.62 -16.78 4.99
CA ALA A 275 -30.79 -16.63 3.80
C ALA A 275 -31.48 -15.83 2.68
N GLN A 276 -32.75 -16.13 2.39
CA GLN A 276 -33.58 -15.37 1.45
C GLN A 276 -33.81 -13.93 1.92
N GLY A 277 -34.05 -13.72 3.22
CA GLY A 277 -34.17 -12.39 3.80
C GLY A 277 -32.90 -11.55 3.66
N LEU A 278 -31.72 -12.15 3.87
CA LEU A 278 -30.43 -11.47 3.64
C LEU A 278 -30.26 -11.05 2.17
N VAL A 279 -30.61 -11.93 1.22
CA VAL A 279 -30.57 -11.59 -0.21
C VAL A 279 -31.59 -10.50 -0.53
N ALA A 280 -32.80 -10.58 0.00
CA ALA A 280 -33.82 -9.54 -0.18
C ALA A 280 -33.35 -8.19 0.34
N ILE A 281 -32.68 -8.13 1.51
CA ILE A 281 -32.09 -6.89 2.04
C ILE A 281 -31.06 -6.32 1.06
N VAL A 282 -30.15 -7.15 0.54
CA VAL A 282 -29.14 -6.70 -0.44
C VAL A 282 -29.80 -6.21 -1.74
N MET A 283 -30.82 -6.93 -2.24
CA MET A 283 -31.56 -6.54 -3.44
C MET A 283 -32.36 -5.25 -3.25
N ILE A 284 -32.99 -5.06 -2.08
CA ILE A 284 -33.69 -3.82 -1.72
C ILE A 284 -32.70 -2.66 -1.61
N ALA A 285 -31.55 -2.86 -0.98
CA ALA A 285 -30.50 -1.85 -0.89
C ALA A 285 -29.95 -1.48 -2.29
N ALA A 286 -29.71 -2.47 -3.14
CA ALA A 286 -29.26 -2.26 -4.51
C ALA A 286 -30.33 -1.54 -5.35
N ALA A 287 -31.60 -1.92 -5.23
CA ALA A 287 -32.71 -1.26 -5.90
C ALA A 287 -32.91 0.18 -5.40
N PHE A 288 -32.77 0.41 -4.09
CA PHE A 288 -32.80 1.75 -3.51
C PHE A 288 -31.67 2.62 -4.08
N VAL A 289 -30.44 2.11 -4.13
CA VAL A 289 -29.32 2.84 -4.74
C VAL A 289 -29.57 3.07 -6.23
N ALA A 290 -30.06 2.08 -6.99
CA ALA A 290 -30.36 2.25 -8.41
C ALA A 290 -31.44 3.32 -8.65
N LEU A 291 -32.54 3.28 -7.89
CA LEU A 291 -33.63 4.26 -7.96
C LEU A 291 -33.18 5.65 -7.50
N LEU A 292 -32.33 5.73 -6.46
CA LEU A 292 -31.68 6.97 -6.04
C LEU A 292 -30.84 7.56 -7.18
N ASN A 293 -30.31 6.73 -8.08
CA ASN A 293 -29.45 7.12 -9.19
C ASN A 293 -30.18 7.43 -10.52
N VAL A 294 -31.51 7.26 -10.60
CA VAL A 294 -32.30 7.74 -11.74
C VAL A 294 -32.46 9.26 -11.70
N ALA A 295 -31.93 9.96 -12.71
CA ALA A 295 -31.80 11.44 -12.74
C ALA A 295 -33.09 12.20 -12.38
N SER A 296 -34.24 11.71 -12.85
CA SER A 296 -35.58 12.30 -12.62
C SER A 296 -36.47 11.39 -11.78
N GLY A 297 -35.88 10.52 -10.97
CA GLY A 297 -36.60 9.51 -10.21
C GLY A 297 -37.32 10.04 -8.96
N PRO A 298 -38.25 9.26 -8.37
CA PRO A 298 -39.00 9.66 -7.17
C PRO A 298 -38.11 9.87 -5.94
N LEU A 299 -36.90 9.31 -5.94
CA LEU A 299 -35.91 9.46 -4.87
C LEU A 299 -34.89 10.57 -5.13
N ALA A 300 -34.99 11.30 -6.25
CA ALA A 300 -34.06 12.38 -6.59
C ALA A 300 -33.92 13.48 -5.49
N PRO A 301 -34.97 13.89 -4.76
CA PRO A 301 -34.83 14.85 -3.66
C PRO A 301 -33.90 14.38 -2.54
N LEU A 302 -33.83 13.05 -2.30
CA LEU A 302 -33.00 12.48 -1.24
C LEU A 302 -31.49 12.61 -1.51
N ARG A 303 -31.08 12.93 -2.73
CA ARG A 303 -29.68 13.16 -3.10
C ARG A 303 -29.07 14.39 -2.43
N GLN A 304 -29.92 15.35 -2.03
CA GLN A 304 -29.47 16.58 -1.39
C GLN A 304 -29.20 16.40 0.12
N ILE A 305 -29.63 15.28 0.71
CA ILE A 305 -29.43 15.00 2.14
C ILE A 305 -27.95 14.62 2.40
N PRO A 306 -27.28 15.28 3.36
CA PRO A 306 -25.91 14.93 3.77
C PRO A 306 -25.80 13.44 4.14
N GLY A 307 -24.90 12.72 3.47
CA GLY A 307 -24.69 11.28 3.68
C GLY A 307 -25.38 10.40 2.63
N LEU A 308 -26.61 10.72 2.19
CA LEU A 308 -27.28 10.06 1.06
C LEU A 308 -26.75 10.56 -0.28
N SER A 309 -26.28 11.81 -0.34
CA SER A 309 -25.51 12.35 -1.47
C SER A 309 -24.31 11.47 -1.85
N ARG A 310 -23.75 10.73 -0.89
CA ARG A 310 -22.63 9.80 -1.10
C ARG A 310 -23.05 8.49 -1.81
N LEU A 311 -24.34 8.16 -1.80
CA LEU A 311 -24.93 7.00 -2.49
C LEU A 311 -25.44 7.37 -3.90
N SER A 312 -25.66 8.66 -4.17
CA SER A 312 -25.91 9.16 -5.52
C SER A 312 -24.60 9.29 -6.30
N ASN A 313 -24.57 8.69 -7.49
CA ASN A 313 -23.49 8.54 -8.44
C ASN A 313 -22.17 8.06 -7.80
N LEU A 314 -22.16 6.82 -7.29
CA LEU A 314 -21.05 6.19 -6.54
C LEU A 314 -19.64 6.35 -7.16
N LEU A 315 -19.55 6.53 -8.49
CA LEU A 315 -18.30 6.78 -9.22
C LEU A 315 -18.16 8.21 -9.76
N GLU A 316 -19.26 8.92 -10.04
CA GLU A 316 -19.23 10.23 -10.71
C GLU A 316 -19.42 11.42 -9.76
N SER A 317 -19.95 11.25 -8.54
CA SER A 317 -20.22 12.37 -7.61
C SER A 317 -19.05 12.74 -6.70
N THR A 318 -17.92 12.03 -6.81
CA THR A 318 -16.74 12.29 -5.98
C THR A 318 -15.49 12.41 -6.84
N GLU A 319 -14.65 13.41 -6.54
CA GLU A 319 -13.36 13.62 -7.20
C GLU A 319 -12.53 12.33 -7.29
N THR A 320 -12.46 11.55 -6.20
CA THR A 320 -11.72 10.27 -6.17
C THR A 320 -12.32 9.16 -7.04
N GLY A 321 -13.64 9.18 -7.29
CA GLY A 321 -14.32 8.22 -8.15
C GLY A 321 -14.09 8.54 -9.63
N GLN A 322 -14.19 9.82 -10.00
CA GLN A 322 -13.92 10.29 -11.36
C GLN A 322 -12.45 10.08 -11.73
N GLN A 323 -11.52 10.33 -10.81
CA GLN A 323 -10.10 10.04 -11.01
C GLN A 323 -9.86 8.58 -11.40
N ARG A 324 -10.49 7.63 -10.70
CA ARG A 324 -10.35 6.18 -11.01
C ARG A 324 -10.94 5.82 -12.36
N LEU A 325 -12.08 6.40 -12.71
CA LEU A 325 -12.70 6.16 -14.02
C LEU A 325 -11.78 6.60 -15.17
N LEU A 326 -11.17 7.79 -15.05
CA LEU A 326 -10.17 8.27 -16.00
C LEU A 326 -8.94 7.37 -16.05
N ILE A 327 -8.44 6.93 -14.89
CA ILE A 327 -7.32 5.97 -14.82
C ILE A 327 -7.66 4.69 -15.60
N TRP A 328 -8.86 4.13 -15.37
CA TRP A 328 -9.33 2.92 -16.04
C TRP A 328 -9.51 3.12 -17.55
N GLN A 329 -10.02 4.27 -18.00
CA GLN A 329 -10.12 4.60 -19.42
C GLN A 329 -8.74 4.62 -20.10
N GLY A 330 -7.75 5.28 -19.48
CA GLY A 330 -6.38 5.26 -19.99
C GLY A 330 -5.77 3.85 -19.96
N THR A 331 -6.08 3.03 -18.96
CA THR A 331 -5.62 1.63 -18.89
C THR A 331 -6.22 0.78 -20.02
N VAL A 332 -7.51 0.96 -20.32
CA VAL A 332 -8.17 0.27 -21.44
C VAL A 332 -7.56 0.72 -22.77
N ALA A 333 -7.33 2.01 -22.96
CA ALA A 333 -6.67 2.54 -24.17
C ALA A 333 -5.24 1.99 -24.32
N MET A 334 -4.48 1.92 -23.22
CA MET A 334 -3.13 1.35 -23.20
C MET A 334 -3.12 -0.13 -23.60
N LEU A 335 -4.02 -0.94 -23.05
CA LEU A 335 -4.13 -2.36 -23.39
C LEU A 335 -4.61 -2.55 -24.84
N ALA A 336 -5.51 -1.70 -25.33
CA ALA A 336 -6.00 -1.75 -26.71
C ALA A 336 -4.92 -1.38 -27.74
N ALA A 337 -4.03 -0.45 -27.40
CA ALA A 337 -2.92 -0.02 -28.26
C ALA A 337 -1.77 -1.04 -28.32
N HIS A 338 -1.69 -1.96 -27.35
CA HIS A 338 -0.63 -2.96 -27.24
C HIS A 338 -1.18 -4.40 -27.21
N PRO A 339 -1.79 -4.88 -28.31
CA PRO A 339 -2.36 -6.23 -28.38
C PRO A 339 -1.33 -7.33 -28.10
N GLU A 340 -0.04 -7.11 -28.41
CA GLU A 340 1.07 -8.01 -28.09
C GLU A 340 1.28 -8.19 -26.58
N ARG A 341 0.89 -7.20 -25.77
CA ARG A 341 0.97 -7.23 -24.31
C ARG A 341 -0.30 -7.77 -23.66
N LEU A 342 -1.37 -8.00 -24.41
CA LEU A 342 -2.64 -8.44 -23.84
C LEU A 342 -2.54 -9.79 -23.12
N MET A 343 -1.68 -10.71 -23.56
CA MET A 343 -1.59 -12.06 -22.98
C MET A 343 -0.74 -12.13 -21.70
N ILE A 344 0.43 -11.48 -21.68
CA ILE A 344 1.43 -11.60 -20.58
C ILE A 344 1.66 -10.26 -19.84
N GLY A 345 1.16 -9.14 -20.34
CA GLY A 345 1.28 -7.82 -19.73
C GLY A 345 2.63 -7.14 -20.00
N PHE A 346 2.79 -5.97 -19.38
CA PHE A 346 4.00 -5.15 -19.42
C PHE A 346 5.03 -5.52 -18.34
N GLY A 347 4.61 -6.31 -17.34
CA GLY A 347 5.40 -6.70 -16.18
C GLY A 347 4.90 -6.06 -14.88
N PRO A 348 5.03 -6.73 -13.72
CA PRO A 348 4.69 -6.15 -12.42
C PRO A 348 5.33 -4.78 -12.17
N GLU A 349 4.61 -3.86 -11.51
CA GLU A 349 5.08 -2.51 -11.12
C GLU A 349 5.46 -1.56 -12.28
N THR A 350 5.17 -1.91 -13.54
CA THR A 350 5.60 -1.11 -14.71
C THR A 350 4.61 -0.05 -15.17
N MET A 351 3.37 -0.01 -14.65
CA MET A 351 2.32 0.88 -15.13
C MET A 351 2.77 2.35 -15.20
N GLY A 352 3.42 2.85 -14.15
CA GLY A 352 3.90 4.25 -14.11
C GLY A 352 4.96 4.60 -15.17
N LEU A 353 5.56 3.60 -15.84
CA LEU A 353 6.51 3.81 -16.95
C LEU A 353 5.84 3.85 -18.32
N VAL A 354 4.73 3.13 -18.48
CA VAL A 354 4.08 2.92 -19.80
C VAL A 354 2.76 3.68 -19.95
N TYR A 355 2.19 4.18 -18.86
CA TYR A 355 0.89 4.85 -18.87
C TYR A 355 0.91 6.25 -19.50
N GLY A 356 2.07 6.91 -19.57
CA GLY A 356 2.19 8.30 -20.06
C GLY A 356 1.45 8.59 -21.36
N PRO A 357 1.64 7.83 -22.46
CA PRO A 357 0.94 8.05 -23.72
C PRO A 357 -0.57 7.88 -23.69
N PHE A 358 -1.12 7.30 -22.62
CA PHE A 358 -2.54 7.05 -22.43
C PHE A 358 -3.14 7.88 -21.31
N TYR A 359 -2.37 8.84 -20.79
CA TYR A 359 -2.81 9.79 -19.78
C TYR A 359 -3.96 10.65 -20.32
N PRO A 360 -5.17 10.58 -19.75
CA PRO A 360 -6.28 11.42 -20.20
C PRO A 360 -6.04 12.88 -19.81
N PRO A 361 -6.19 13.87 -20.71
CA PRO A 361 -5.98 15.27 -20.38
C PRO A 361 -6.83 15.75 -19.19
N ALA A 362 -8.07 15.28 -19.08
CA ALA A 362 -8.97 15.61 -17.96
C ALA A 362 -8.41 15.18 -16.58
N LEU A 363 -7.52 14.18 -16.53
CA LEU A 363 -6.89 13.73 -15.29
C LEU A 363 -5.91 14.77 -14.73
N ALA A 364 -5.32 15.60 -15.59
CA ALA A 364 -4.38 16.66 -15.20
C ALA A 364 -5.02 17.60 -14.18
N SER A 365 -6.30 17.94 -14.37
CA SER A 365 -7.05 18.83 -13.46
C SER A 365 -7.18 18.30 -12.03
N TYR A 366 -7.22 16.97 -11.84
CA TYR A 366 -7.25 16.32 -10.52
C TYR A 366 -5.85 16.12 -9.91
N GLU A 367 -4.80 16.22 -10.73
CA GLU A 367 -3.41 15.99 -10.35
C GLU A 367 -2.55 17.27 -10.33
N LEU A 368 -3.17 18.45 -10.52
CA LEU A 368 -2.53 19.77 -10.53
C LEU A 368 -1.66 20.03 -9.28
N ASP A 369 -2.02 19.48 -8.12
CA ASP A 369 -1.23 19.60 -6.87
C ASP A 369 -0.05 18.60 -6.76
N ARG A 370 0.10 17.65 -7.70
CA ARG A 370 1.02 16.49 -7.60
C ARG A 370 2.15 16.46 -8.63
N LEU A 371 2.46 17.58 -9.29
CA LEU A 371 3.59 17.67 -10.24
C LEU A 371 3.50 16.62 -11.38
N GLY A 372 2.29 16.35 -11.88
CA GLY A 372 2.08 15.53 -13.08
C GLY A 372 2.56 14.07 -13.01
N ARG A 373 2.73 13.48 -11.81
CA ARG A 373 3.18 12.07 -11.71
C ARG A 373 2.08 11.13 -12.22
N PRO A 374 2.33 10.34 -13.29
CA PRO A 374 1.32 9.44 -13.82
C PRO A 374 0.95 8.38 -12.77
N PRO A 375 -0.29 7.85 -12.82
CA PRO A 375 -0.74 6.76 -11.98
C PRO A 375 0.24 5.57 -12.03
N ASP A 376 0.64 5.08 -10.85
CA ASP A 376 1.51 3.91 -10.72
C ASP A 376 0.75 2.59 -10.59
N ARG A 377 -0.57 2.66 -10.36
CA ARG A 377 -1.51 1.53 -10.26
C ARG A 377 -2.88 1.91 -10.82
N ALA A 378 -3.66 0.91 -11.23
CA ALA A 378 -5.01 1.09 -11.71
C ALA A 378 -6.03 1.24 -10.57
N HIS A 379 -5.67 0.95 -9.31
CA HIS A 379 -6.59 0.90 -8.16
C HIS A 379 -7.76 -0.08 -8.36
N ASN A 380 -7.50 -1.15 -9.10
CA ASN A 380 -8.41 -2.26 -9.36
C ASN A 380 -7.55 -3.49 -9.68
N LYS A 381 -7.69 -4.56 -8.88
CA LYS A 381 -6.85 -5.76 -9.02
C LYS A 381 -6.94 -6.41 -10.40
N THR A 382 -8.12 -6.41 -11.02
CA THR A 382 -8.28 -6.96 -12.37
C THR A 382 -7.45 -6.17 -13.38
N PHE A 383 -7.52 -4.84 -13.36
CA PHE A 383 -6.69 -4.01 -14.23
C PHE A 383 -5.20 -4.08 -13.88
N ASP A 384 -4.83 -4.10 -12.61
CA ASP A 384 -3.42 -4.28 -12.20
C ASP A 384 -2.86 -5.61 -12.72
N LEU A 385 -3.65 -6.69 -12.68
CA LEU A 385 -3.26 -7.99 -13.23
C LEU A 385 -3.20 -7.98 -14.77
N LEU A 386 -4.13 -7.31 -15.45
CA LEU A 386 -4.09 -7.17 -16.92
C LEU A 386 -2.85 -6.39 -17.37
N VAL A 387 -2.51 -5.30 -16.68
CA VAL A 387 -1.32 -4.51 -16.99
C VAL A 387 -0.04 -5.27 -16.63
N GLY A 388 0.02 -5.86 -15.43
CA GLY A 388 1.23 -6.50 -14.92
C GLY A 388 1.51 -7.87 -15.54
N THR A 389 0.49 -8.70 -15.71
CA THR A 389 0.59 -10.14 -16.06
C THR A 389 -0.30 -10.56 -17.23
N GLY A 390 -1.01 -9.62 -17.85
CA GLY A 390 -1.89 -9.88 -18.99
C GLY A 390 -3.14 -10.69 -18.63
N LEU A 391 -3.86 -11.12 -19.67
CA LEU A 391 -5.02 -12.00 -19.58
C LEU A 391 -4.69 -13.30 -18.88
N LEU A 392 -3.48 -13.85 -19.04
CA LEU A 392 -3.09 -15.09 -18.37
C LEU A 392 -3.13 -14.94 -16.85
N GLY A 393 -2.59 -13.85 -16.31
CA GLY A 393 -2.62 -13.61 -14.87
C GLY A 393 -4.02 -13.27 -14.37
N ALA A 394 -4.75 -12.41 -15.10
CA ALA A 394 -6.11 -12.04 -14.74
C ALA A 394 -7.07 -13.25 -14.73
N ILE A 395 -7.03 -14.10 -15.76
CA ILE A 395 -7.84 -15.34 -15.84
C ILE A 395 -7.42 -16.31 -14.74
N THR A 396 -6.11 -16.46 -14.49
CA THR A 396 -5.62 -17.38 -13.44
C THR A 396 -6.07 -16.92 -12.06
N TYR A 397 -6.07 -15.61 -11.78
CA TYR A 397 -6.57 -15.07 -10.52
C TYR A 397 -8.09 -15.27 -10.36
N GLN A 398 -8.87 -15.04 -11.42
CA GLN A 398 -10.31 -15.32 -11.38
C GLN A 398 -10.60 -16.82 -11.22
N ALA A 399 -9.83 -17.67 -11.90
CA ALA A 399 -9.88 -19.12 -11.73
C ALA A 399 -9.53 -19.54 -10.30
N LEU A 400 -8.51 -18.92 -9.68
CA LEU A 400 -8.15 -19.15 -8.28
C LEU A 400 -9.35 -18.87 -7.36
N ILE A 401 -10.04 -17.73 -7.53
CA ILE A 401 -11.22 -17.37 -6.74
C ILE A 401 -12.34 -18.39 -6.94
N ILE A 402 -12.70 -18.68 -8.21
CA ILE A 402 -13.78 -19.62 -8.56
C ILE A 402 -13.48 -21.02 -8.00
N LEU A 403 -12.25 -21.51 -8.15
CA LEU A 403 -11.85 -22.84 -7.71
C LEU A 403 -11.76 -22.92 -6.19
N LEU A 404 -11.26 -21.89 -5.51
CA LEU A 404 -11.23 -21.82 -4.04
C LEU A 404 -12.65 -21.96 -3.48
N ILE A 405 -13.52 -21.10 -3.96
CA ILE A 405 -14.93 -21.05 -3.59
C ILE A 405 -15.62 -22.39 -3.89
N GLY A 406 -15.46 -22.91 -5.11
CA GLY A 406 -16.04 -24.18 -5.53
C GLY A 406 -15.53 -25.36 -4.70
N SER A 407 -14.26 -25.34 -4.29
CA SER A 407 -13.67 -26.34 -3.39
C SER A 407 -14.31 -26.31 -2.02
N ILE A 408 -14.58 -25.13 -1.47
CA ILE A 408 -15.23 -24.98 -0.16
C ILE A 408 -16.69 -25.43 -0.25
N LEU A 409 -17.41 -25.10 -1.32
CA LEU A 409 -18.76 -25.59 -1.54
C LEU A 409 -18.82 -27.13 -1.70
N ALA A 410 -17.87 -27.71 -2.41
CA ALA A 410 -17.74 -29.15 -2.53
C ALA A 410 -17.40 -29.81 -1.19
N TRP A 411 -16.48 -29.22 -0.42
CA TRP A 411 -16.11 -29.66 0.92
C TRP A 411 -17.29 -29.59 1.90
N ALA A 412 -18.09 -28.51 1.83
CA ALA A 412 -19.35 -28.35 2.55
C ALA A 412 -20.46 -29.31 2.09
N GLY A 413 -20.24 -30.01 0.97
CA GLY A 413 -21.17 -30.96 0.39
C GLY A 413 -22.33 -30.34 -0.38
N LEU A 414 -22.23 -29.06 -0.74
CA LEU A 414 -23.21 -28.32 -1.53
C LEU A 414 -23.04 -28.56 -3.04
N VAL A 415 -21.85 -28.97 -3.49
CA VAL A 415 -21.56 -29.34 -4.87
C VAL A 415 -21.29 -30.85 -4.93
N ARG A 416 -22.27 -31.65 -5.35
CA ARG A 416 -22.16 -33.12 -5.49
C ARG A 416 -22.49 -33.61 -6.90
N GLY A 417 -21.67 -34.52 -7.43
CA GLY A 417 -21.88 -35.11 -8.75
C GLY A 417 -21.63 -34.12 -9.91
N THR A 418 -21.87 -34.56 -11.14
CA THR A 418 -21.57 -33.76 -12.35
C THR A 418 -22.63 -32.70 -12.62
N ARG A 419 -23.91 -32.98 -12.36
CA ARG A 419 -25.01 -32.04 -12.60
C ARG A 419 -24.90 -30.75 -11.77
N LEU A 420 -24.63 -30.86 -10.46
CA LEU A 420 -24.47 -29.67 -9.61
C LEU A 420 -23.21 -28.86 -9.95
N ARG A 421 -22.15 -29.52 -10.44
CA ARG A 421 -20.96 -28.83 -10.96
C ARG A 421 -21.27 -28.06 -12.24
N GLN A 422 -22.01 -28.67 -13.16
CA GLN A 422 -22.47 -28.03 -14.39
C GLN A 422 -23.41 -26.85 -14.08
N LEU A 423 -24.32 -27.00 -13.11
CA LEU A 423 -25.19 -25.91 -12.66
C LEU A 423 -24.40 -24.74 -12.05
N LEU A 424 -23.44 -25.02 -11.17
CA LEU A 424 -22.56 -23.97 -10.62
C LEU A 424 -21.81 -23.23 -11.73
N ALA A 425 -21.21 -23.97 -12.66
CA ALA A 425 -20.52 -23.38 -13.80
C ALA A 425 -21.47 -22.55 -14.69
N ALA A 426 -22.68 -23.04 -14.94
CA ALA A 426 -23.68 -22.33 -15.73
C ALA A 426 -24.15 -21.04 -15.04
N MET A 427 -24.39 -21.05 -13.73
CA MET A 427 -24.79 -19.85 -12.99
C MET A 427 -23.67 -18.81 -12.91
N ILE A 428 -22.42 -19.23 -12.70
CA ILE A 428 -21.25 -18.34 -12.77
C ILE A 428 -21.11 -17.76 -14.18
N GLY A 429 -21.21 -18.60 -15.23
CA GLY A 429 -21.15 -18.17 -16.63
C GLY A 429 -22.25 -17.16 -16.98
N LEU A 430 -23.48 -17.40 -16.52
CA LEU A 430 -24.60 -16.48 -16.70
C LEU A 430 -24.37 -15.15 -15.96
N GLY A 431 -23.86 -15.20 -14.72
CA GLY A 431 -23.53 -14.00 -13.96
C GLY A 431 -22.44 -13.14 -14.63
N VAL A 432 -21.39 -13.78 -15.15
CA VAL A 432 -20.33 -13.11 -15.91
C VAL A 432 -20.87 -12.55 -17.24
N ALA A 433 -21.66 -13.34 -17.98
CA ALA A 433 -22.29 -12.89 -19.23
C ALA A 433 -23.22 -11.68 -19.00
N PHE A 434 -24.00 -11.70 -17.92
CA PHE A 434 -24.82 -10.56 -17.50
C PHE A 434 -23.96 -9.33 -17.17
N GLY A 435 -22.85 -9.53 -16.47
CA GLY A 435 -21.85 -8.49 -16.21
C GLY A 435 -21.37 -7.84 -17.53
N PHE A 436 -20.93 -8.65 -18.49
CA PHE A 436 -20.50 -8.16 -19.81
C PHE A 436 -21.63 -7.49 -20.61
N ALA A 437 -22.84 -8.05 -20.61
CA ALA A 437 -23.98 -7.47 -21.31
C ALA A 437 -24.35 -6.08 -20.76
N SER A 438 -24.26 -5.90 -19.44
CA SER A 438 -24.51 -4.60 -18.80
C SER A 438 -23.49 -3.52 -19.22
N LEU A 439 -22.26 -3.92 -19.53
CA LEU A 439 -21.19 -3.04 -20.01
C LEU A 439 -21.35 -2.71 -21.50
N ALA A 440 -21.71 -3.71 -22.30
CA ALA A 440 -21.95 -3.52 -23.74
C ALA A 440 -23.04 -2.47 -24.01
N LEU A 441 -24.05 -2.41 -23.13
CA LEU A 441 -25.11 -1.39 -23.17
C LEU A 441 -24.60 0.03 -22.84
N ARG A 442 -23.56 0.17 -22.01
CA ARG A 442 -22.95 1.47 -21.66
C ARG A 442 -21.87 1.94 -22.63
N ARG A 443 -21.37 1.07 -23.52
CA ARG A 443 -20.21 1.32 -24.41
C ARG A 443 -18.97 1.86 -23.66
N ASP A 444 -18.82 1.50 -22.39
CA ASP A 444 -17.71 1.95 -21.53
C ASP A 444 -16.98 0.75 -20.93
N GLY A 445 -15.73 0.55 -21.36
CA GLY A 445 -14.86 -0.52 -20.91
C GLY A 445 -14.27 -0.30 -19.50
N ALA A 446 -14.39 0.90 -18.94
CA ALA A 446 -13.78 1.24 -17.65
C ALA A 446 -14.33 0.40 -16.49
N LEU A 447 -15.55 -0.13 -16.61
CA LEU A 447 -16.18 -0.97 -15.59
C LEU A 447 -15.94 -2.48 -15.80
N LEU A 448 -15.18 -2.87 -16.83
CA LEU A 448 -14.86 -4.28 -17.13
C LEU A 448 -14.18 -4.99 -15.97
N GLY A 449 -13.28 -4.29 -15.26
CA GLY A 449 -12.59 -4.83 -14.08
C GLY A 449 -13.54 -5.26 -12.95
N LEU A 450 -14.72 -4.62 -12.82
CA LEU A 450 -15.71 -4.93 -11.78
C LEU A 450 -16.69 -6.02 -12.22
N ALA A 451 -17.10 -6.00 -13.50
CA ALA A 451 -18.17 -6.86 -13.98
C ALA A 451 -17.86 -8.36 -13.88
N VAL A 452 -16.60 -8.75 -14.11
CA VAL A 452 -16.18 -10.15 -14.01
C VAL A 452 -16.32 -10.65 -12.56
N THR A 453 -15.69 -9.96 -11.61
CA THR A 453 -15.72 -10.34 -10.19
C THR A 453 -17.14 -10.29 -9.62
N ALA A 454 -17.91 -9.24 -9.93
CA ALA A 454 -19.31 -9.12 -9.52
C ALA A 454 -20.19 -10.21 -10.12
N GLY A 455 -19.97 -10.55 -11.41
CA GLY A 455 -20.69 -11.62 -12.10
C GLY A 455 -20.43 -12.99 -11.49
N VAL A 456 -19.18 -13.30 -11.14
CA VAL A 456 -18.82 -14.54 -10.43
C VAL A 456 -19.53 -14.65 -9.08
N LEU A 457 -19.46 -13.60 -8.25
CA LEU A 457 -20.10 -13.59 -6.93
C LEU A 457 -21.63 -13.68 -7.04
N THR A 458 -22.23 -12.99 -8.01
CA THR A 458 -23.69 -13.02 -8.24
C THR A 458 -24.16 -14.39 -8.70
N GLY A 459 -23.51 -14.97 -9.71
CA GLY A 459 -23.81 -16.32 -10.20
C GLY A 459 -23.69 -17.36 -9.09
N MET A 460 -22.75 -17.17 -8.18
CA MET A 460 -22.57 -18.03 -7.02
C MET A 460 -23.72 -17.92 -5.99
N VAL A 461 -24.15 -16.69 -5.63
CA VAL A 461 -25.31 -16.50 -4.74
C VAL A 461 -26.55 -17.15 -5.34
N MET A 462 -26.77 -16.97 -6.66
CA MET A 462 -27.88 -17.60 -7.38
C MET A 462 -27.82 -19.12 -7.33
N TYR A 463 -26.64 -19.71 -7.56
CA TYR A 463 -26.44 -21.15 -7.41
C TYR A 463 -26.86 -21.65 -6.01
N LEU A 464 -26.43 -20.98 -4.95
CA LEU A 464 -26.74 -21.40 -3.57
C LEU A 464 -28.22 -21.28 -3.23
N LEU A 465 -28.91 -20.27 -3.78
CA LEU A 465 -30.36 -20.15 -3.66
C LEU A 465 -31.08 -21.30 -4.38
N THR A 466 -30.58 -21.76 -5.54
CA THR A 466 -31.21 -22.85 -6.31
C THR A 466 -31.01 -24.24 -5.68
N VAL A 467 -29.79 -24.55 -5.19
CA VAL A 467 -29.44 -25.91 -4.72
C VAL A 467 -29.97 -26.23 -3.33
N THR A 468 -30.35 -25.21 -2.56
CA THR A 468 -30.79 -25.41 -1.17
C THR A 468 -32.31 -25.30 -0.98
N VAL A 469 -33.07 -25.25 -2.08
CA VAL A 469 -34.53 -25.46 -2.12
C VAL A 469 -34.86 -26.88 -1.64
N PRO A 470 -35.91 -27.08 -0.81
CA PRO A 470 -36.08 -28.30 -0.04
C PRO A 470 -36.53 -29.46 -0.93
N SER A 471 -35.58 -30.24 -1.44
CA SER A 471 -35.83 -31.60 -1.91
C SER A 471 -34.78 -32.57 -1.34
N GLU A 472 -35.26 -33.37 -0.38
CA GLU A 472 -34.79 -34.72 -0.04
C GLU A 472 -33.34 -34.95 0.44
N HIS A 473 -32.72 -34.01 1.15
CA HIS A 473 -31.42 -34.26 1.81
C HIS A 473 -31.58 -34.70 3.28
N ARG A 474 -32.03 -35.94 3.49
CA ARG A 474 -32.27 -36.57 4.81
C ARG A 474 -31.01 -37.02 5.59
N ALA A 475 -29.80 -36.88 5.05
CA ALA A 475 -28.60 -37.48 5.67
C ALA A 475 -27.57 -36.48 6.25
N ALA A 476 -28.02 -35.47 7.02
CA ALA A 476 -27.12 -34.64 7.82
C ALA A 476 -27.69 -34.45 9.23
N GLY A 477 -27.73 -35.56 9.99
CA GLY A 477 -27.81 -35.50 11.44
C GLY A 477 -26.47 -35.05 12.01
N ARG A 478 -26.51 -34.20 13.05
CA ARG A 478 -25.38 -33.56 13.78
C ARG A 478 -24.73 -32.38 13.05
N LEU A 479 -25.45 -31.27 13.01
CA LEU A 479 -24.97 -29.95 12.59
C LEU A 479 -24.78 -28.97 13.77
N GLU A 480 -24.88 -29.45 15.02
CA GLU A 480 -25.06 -28.57 16.19
C GLU A 480 -23.82 -28.17 16.98
N GLU A 481 -22.59 -28.68 16.77
CA GLU A 481 -21.51 -28.45 17.78
C GLU A 481 -20.09 -28.06 17.32
N ASP A 482 -19.74 -27.99 16.03
CA ASP A 482 -18.32 -27.80 15.65
C ASP A 482 -17.89 -26.32 15.50
N GLY A 483 -17.23 -25.76 16.52
CA GLY A 483 -16.54 -24.46 16.46
C GLY A 483 -15.55 -24.31 15.28
N SER A 484 -14.97 -25.42 14.80
CA SER A 484 -14.06 -25.46 13.64
C SER A 484 -14.74 -24.98 12.34
N ARG A 485 -16.04 -25.23 12.17
CA ARG A 485 -16.77 -24.86 10.95
C ARG A 485 -16.99 -23.35 10.87
N LEU A 486 -17.25 -22.70 12.00
CA LEU A 486 -17.45 -21.26 12.05
C LEU A 486 -16.13 -20.51 11.80
N ALA A 487 -15.00 -21.03 12.29
CA ALA A 487 -13.67 -20.48 11.98
C ALA A 487 -13.38 -20.51 10.47
N VAL A 488 -13.66 -21.64 9.80
CA VAL A 488 -13.49 -21.79 8.34
C VAL A 488 -14.39 -20.81 7.57
N LEU A 489 -15.67 -20.70 7.94
CA LEU A 489 -16.59 -19.75 7.29
C LEU A 489 -16.16 -18.30 7.47
N SER A 490 -15.63 -17.97 8.65
CA SER A 490 -15.16 -16.62 8.95
C SER A 490 -13.88 -16.28 8.17
N LEU A 491 -12.97 -17.25 8.01
CA LEU A 491 -11.78 -17.11 7.15
C LEU A 491 -12.17 -16.95 5.67
N LEU A 492 -13.13 -17.72 5.18
CA LEU A 492 -13.65 -17.54 3.83
C LEU A 492 -14.27 -16.15 3.65
N ALA A 493 -15.10 -15.72 4.61
CA ALA A 493 -15.71 -14.40 4.58
C ALA A 493 -14.67 -13.28 4.57
N ALA A 494 -13.56 -13.43 5.30
CA ALA A 494 -12.42 -12.51 5.28
C ALA A 494 -11.73 -12.47 3.90
N VAL A 495 -11.51 -13.64 3.28
CA VAL A 495 -10.94 -13.73 1.92
C VAL A 495 -11.87 -13.09 0.89
N LEU A 496 -13.19 -13.32 0.96
CA LEU A 496 -14.16 -12.71 0.07
C LEU A 496 -14.24 -11.19 0.26
N ALA A 497 -14.18 -10.71 1.50
CA ALA A 497 -14.10 -9.28 1.78
C ALA A 497 -12.87 -8.65 1.08
N HIS A 498 -11.71 -9.29 1.16
CA HIS A 498 -10.51 -8.82 0.45
C HIS A 498 -10.66 -8.82 -1.08
N VAL A 499 -11.26 -9.88 -1.66
CA VAL A 499 -11.52 -9.94 -3.10
C VAL A 499 -12.41 -8.78 -3.55
N VAL A 500 -13.42 -8.42 -2.76
CA VAL A 500 -14.31 -7.27 -3.04
C VAL A 500 -13.57 -5.94 -2.85
N GLU A 501 -12.78 -5.79 -1.79
CA GLU A 501 -12.03 -4.57 -1.47
C GLU A 501 -11.03 -4.20 -2.58
N THR A 502 -10.29 -5.20 -3.07
CA THR A 502 -9.26 -5.03 -4.12
C THR A 502 -9.83 -4.67 -5.49
N GLN A 503 -11.16 -4.70 -5.69
CA GLN A 503 -11.78 -4.15 -6.90
C GLN A 503 -11.85 -2.61 -6.89
N PHE A 504 -11.73 -1.99 -5.71
CA PHE A 504 -11.80 -0.54 -5.50
C PHE A 504 -10.52 0.03 -4.89
N SER A 505 -9.46 -0.77 -4.85
CA SER A 505 -8.21 -0.53 -4.13
C SER A 505 -7.12 -1.43 -4.72
N PHE A 506 -5.98 -1.53 -4.04
CA PHE A 506 -4.93 -2.50 -4.32
C PHE A 506 -4.40 -3.08 -3.01
N ASP A 507 -3.77 -4.23 -3.10
CA ASP A 507 -3.22 -4.94 -1.96
C ASP A 507 -1.97 -4.26 -1.39
N VAL A 508 -1.96 -4.08 -0.07
CA VAL A 508 -0.78 -3.70 0.70
C VAL A 508 -0.25 -4.88 1.48
N THR A 509 0.96 -4.73 2.03
CA THR A 509 1.69 -5.83 2.66
C THR A 509 0.91 -6.59 3.73
N PRO A 510 0.20 -5.92 4.67
CA PRO A 510 -0.61 -6.63 5.66
C PRO A 510 -1.76 -7.44 5.03
N THR A 511 -2.51 -6.84 4.09
CA THR A 511 -3.67 -7.49 3.46
C THR A 511 -3.26 -8.66 2.56
N ALA A 512 -2.16 -8.54 1.80
CA ALA A 512 -1.63 -9.62 0.97
C ALA A 512 -1.12 -10.78 1.84
N THR A 513 -0.41 -10.47 2.93
CA THR A 513 0.04 -11.46 3.91
C THR A 513 -1.16 -12.24 4.47
N TYR A 514 -2.22 -11.53 4.88
CA TYR A 514 -3.43 -12.15 5.42
C TYR A 514 -4.11 -13.03 4.38
N PHE A 515 -4.25 -12.54 3.14
CA PHE A 515 -4.88 -13.29 2.05
C PHE A 515 -4.19 -14.63 1.80
N TYR A 516 -2.86 -14.64 1.63
CA TYR A 516 -2.11 -15.85 1.33
C TYR A 516 -2.05 -16.83 2.52
N VAL A 517 -1.92 -16.33 3.75
CA VAL A 517 -1.95 -17.19 4.96
C VAL A 517 -3.36 -17.77 5.17
N PHE A 518 -4.43 -16.99 4.96
CA PHE A 518 -5.81 -17.49 5.07
C PHE A 518 -6.12 -18.52 3.98
N LEU A 519 -5.65 -18.30 2.75
CA LEU A 519 -5.75 -19.26 1.67
C LEU A 519 -5.06 -20.58 2.02
N GLY A 520 -3.87 -20.50 2.63
CA GLY A 520 -3.10 -21.67 3.09
C GLY A 520 -3.80 -22.40 4.24
N ALA A 521 -4.41 -21.65 5.17
CA ALA A 521 -5.18 -22.22 6.27
C ALA A 521 -6.44 -22.93 5.78
N LEU A 522 -7.20 -22.32 4.86
CA LEU A 522 -8.38 -22.94 4.23
C LEU A 522 -7.98 -24.23 3.49
N ALA A 523 -6.89 -24.17 2.72
CA ALA A 523 -6.33 -25.33 2.03
C ALA A 523 -5.95 -26.45 3.00
N ALA A 524 -5.26 -26.12 4.09
CA ALA A 524 -4.87 -27.08 5.13
C ALA A 524 -6.10 -27.73 5.79
N VAL A 525 -7.12 -26.96 6.15
CA VAL A 525 -8.34 -27.50 6.78
C VAL A 525 -9.08 -28.44 5.83
N MET A 526 -9.29 -28.04 4.58
CA MET A 526 -9.92 -28.89 3.57
C MET A 526 -9.08 -30.14 3.27
N TRP A 527 -7.76 -30.04 3.31
CA TRP A 527 -6.86 -31.18 3.14
C TRP A 527 -7.11 -32.24 4.18
N SER A 528 -7.15 -31.84 5.44
CA SER A 528 -7.00 -32.78 6.53
C SER A 528 -8.35 -33.21 7.14
N THR A 529 -9.43 -32.45 6.96
CA THR A 529 -10.78 -32.86 7.38
C THR A 529 -11.50 -33.68 6.29
N PRO A 530 -12.25 -34.75 6.64
CA PRO A 530 -13.08 -35.47 5.67
C PRO A 530 -14.23 -34.57 5.17
N SER A 531 -14.48 -34.59 3.86
CA SER A 531 -15.58 -33.82 3.25
C SER A 531 -16.94 -34.29 3.80
N LEU A 532 -17.90 -33.38 3.96
CA LEU A 532 -19.27 -33.69 4.38
C LEU A 532 -20.05 -34.55 3.36
N ALA A 533 -19.49 -34.78 2.17
CA ALA A 533 -20.11 -35.48 1.05
C ALA A 533 -19.52 -36.86 0.71
N ARG A 534 -18.29 -37.16 1.14
CA ARG A 534 -17.62 -38.44 0.87
C ARG A 534 -17.02 -39.01 2.16
N PRO A 535 -17.47 -40.19 2.62
CA PRO A 535 -16.80 -40.90 3.70
C PRO A 535 -15.39 -41.34 3.29
N VAL A 536 -14.55 -41.60 4.29
CA VAL A 536 -13.11 -41.92 4.18
C VAL A 536 -12.80 -43.00 3.11
N SER A 537 -13.71 -43.94 2.91
CA SER A 537 -13.60 -45.04 1.93
C SER A 537 -13.51 -44.59 0.47
N ALA A 538 -14.20 -43.52 0.07
CA ALA A 538 -14.17 -42.98 -1.31
C ALA A 538 -12.92 -42.13 -1.60
N ARG A 539 -12.21 -41.67 -0.55
CA ARG A 539 -10.94 -40.94 -0.66
C ARG A 539 -9.80 -41.92 -0.93
N GLN A 540 -9.84 -43.09 -0.31
CA GLN A 540 -8.89 -44.19 -0.54
C GLN A 540 -8.94 -44.73 -1.97
N SER A 541 -10.12 -44.79 -2.60
CA SER A 541 -10.26 -45.21 -4.00
C SER A 541 -9.73 -44.19 -5.02
N ALA A 542 -9.84 -42.89 -4.73
CA ALA A 542 -9.33 -41.83 -5.61
C ALA A 542 -7.79 -41.76 -5.62
N CYS A 543 -7.14 -42.19 -4.53
CA CYS A 543 -5.69 -42.18 -4.39
C CYS A 543 -5.05 -43.56 -4.67
N ARG A 544 -5.84 -44.58 -5.07
CA ARG A 544 -5.34 -45.85 -5.63
C ARG A 544 -5.11 -45.70 -7.13
N GLY A 545 -3.84 -45.69 -7.54
CA GLY A 545 -3.48 -45.82 -8.95
C GLY A 545 -3.89 -47.19 -9.50
N ARG A 546 -4.26 -47.26 -10.79
CA ARG A 546 -4.39 -48.52 -11.53
C ARG A 546 -2.99 -49.14 -11.72
N GLY A 547 -2.47 -49.81 -10.69
CA GLY A 547 -1.18 -50.49 -10.71
C GLY A 547 -1.19 -51.59 -9.66
N ARG A 548 -0.79 -52.80 -10.07
CA ARG A 548 -0.94 -54.05 -9.32
C ARG A 548 -0.38 -53.98 -7.90
N SER A 549 -1.09 -54.70 -7.03
CA SER A 549 -0.80 -55.04 -5.65
C SER A 549 0.68 -55.09 -5.29
N HIS A 550 1.09 -54.27 -4.31
CA HIS A 550 1.95 -54.70 -3.21
C HIS A 550 1.60 -53.84 -1.99
N ASP A 551 1.29 -54.52 -0.89
CA ASP A 551 1.08 -53.97 0.45
C ASP A 551 2.37 -53.28 0.94
N ARG A 552 2.59 -52.05 0.48
CA ARG A 552 3.46 -51.09 1.17
C ARG A 552 2.57 -50.01 1.75
N ALA A 553 2.60 -49.93 3.08
CA ALA A 553 1.93 -48.94 3.89
C ALA A 553 2.00 -47.55 3.23
N VAL A 554 0.90 -47.17 2.58
CA VAL A 554 0.68 -45.80 2.11
C VAL A 554 0.76 -44.93 3.37
N LEU A 555 1.66 -43.96 3.33
CA LEU A 555 2.01 -43.00 4.40
C LEU A 555 0.86 -42.75 5.39
N PRO A 556 1.11 -42.73 6.71
CA PRO A 556 0.07 -42.55 7.69
C PRO A 556 -0.63 -41.21 7.43
N PHE A 557 -1.90 -41.30 7.01
CA PHE A 557 -2.82 -40.18 7.01
C PHE A 557 -2.83 -39.62 8.44
N SER A 558 -2.10 -38.53 8.71
CA SER A 558 -2.29 -37.81 9.96
C SER A 558 -3.68 -37.18 9.87
N THR A 559 -4.62 -37.83 10.53
CA THR A 559 -5.94 -37.30 10.83
C THR A 559 -5.79 -35.96 11.53
N TRP A 560 -6.76 -35.04 11.38
CA TRP A 560 -6.88 -33.95 12.36
C TRP A 560 -6.83 -34.56 13.75
N GLU A 561 -5.77 -34.31 14.49
CA GLU A 561 -5.70 -34.70 15.89
C GLU A 561 -6.68 -33.79 16.64
N GLU A 562 -7.89 -34.29 16.89
CA GLU A 562 -8.72 -33.83 17.99
C GLU A 562 -8.05 -34.29 19.28
N GLU A 563 -7.02 -33.55 19.71
CA GLU A 563 -6.53 -33.73 21.07
C GLU A 563 -7.68 -33.37 22.01
N GLU A 564 -8.04 -34.32 22.88
CA GLU A 564 -8.96 -34.09 24.00
C GLU A 564 -8.51 -32.81 24.68
N SER A 565 -9.33 -31.77 24.59
CA SER A 565 -8.94 -30.41 24.96
C SER A 565 -8.61 -30.37 26.45
N ARG A 566 -7.38 -30.69 26.84
CA ARG A 566 -6.78 -29.99 27.96
C ARG A 566 -6.69 -28.56 27.46
N PRO A 567 -7.46 -27.62 28.04
CA PRO A 567 -7.34 -26.24 27.64
C PRO A 567 -5.85 -25.94 27.70
N ALA A 568 -5.27 -25.53 26.56
CA ALA A 568 -3.95 -24.92 26.61
C ALA A 568 -4.08 -23.89 27.71
N SER A 569 -3.28 -24.03 28.78
CA SER A 569 -3.40 -23.20 29.97
C SER A 569 -3.71 -21.78 29.50
N PRO A 570 -4.79 -21.12 29.97
CA PRO A 570 -5.18 -19.80 29.47
C PRO A 570 -4.00 -18.81 29.49
N TRP A 571 -3.00 -19.10 30.32
CA TRP A 571 -1.70 -18.44 30.38
C TRP A 571 -0.77 -18.66 29.17
N ILE A 572 -0.69 -19.83 28.52
CA ILE A 572 0.11 -19.99 27.26
C ILE A 572 -0.50 -19.16 26.13
N ALA A 573 -1.82 -19.15 26.05
CA ALA A 573 -2.58 -18.31 25.11
C ALA A 573 -2.56 -16.82 25.47
N ALA A 574 -2.14 -16.45 26.69
CA ALA A 574 -2.02 -15.07 27.14
C ALA A 574 -0.57 -14.56 27.15
N ILE A 575 0.44 -15.37 27.51
CA ILE A 575 1.83 -14.95 27.76
C ILE A 575 2.58 -14.64 26.47
N ALA A 576 2.55 -15.52 25.47
CA ALA A 576 3.24 -15.24 24.20
C ALA A 576 2.57 -14.05 23.48
N PRO A 577 1.24 -13.94 23.45
CA PRO A 577 0.56 -12.76 22.91
C PRO A 577 0.77 -11.49 23.75
N ALA A 578 0.83 -11.57 25.09
CA ALA A 578 1.10 -10.42 25.97
C ALA A 578 2.57 -9.97 25.96
N GLY A 579 3.53 -10.88 25.89
CA GLY A 579 4.96 -10.57 25.70
C GLY A 579 5.21 -9.90 24.35
N LEU A 580 4.49 -10.34 23.32
CA LEU A 580 4.58 -9.79 21.97
C LEU A 580 3.77 -8.49 21.83
N MET A 581 2.66 -8.33 22.56
CA MET A 581 1.97 -7.04 22.74
C MET A 581 2.84 -6.05 23.53
N GLY A 582 3.56 -6.52 24.56
CA GLY A 582 4.55 -5.74 25.30
C GLY A 582 5.71 -5.30 24.41
N LEU A 583 6.20 -6.20 23.55
CA LEU A 583 7.19 -5.88 22.50
C LEU A 583 6.65 -4.80 21.56
N LEU A 584 5.43 -4.97 21.05
CA LEU A 584 4.77 -4.03 20.15
C LEU A 584 4.52 -2.66 20.80
N MET A 585 4.08 -2.63 22.06
CA MET A 585 3.91 -1.39 22.82
C MET A 585 5.26 -0.74 23.14
N ALA A 586 6.30 -1.52 23.39
CA ALA A 586 7.66 -1.01 23.56
C ALA A 586 8.22 -0.45 22.25
N THR A 587 7.95 -1.08 21.10
CA THR A 587 8.29 -0.58 19.76
C THR A 587 7.56 0.73 19.44
N LEU A 588 6.24 0.76 19.64
CA LEU A 588 5.43 1.97 19.48
C LEU A 588 5.94 3.09 20.41
N GLY A 589 6.15 2.76 21.69
CA GLY A 589 6.66 3.67 22.70
C GLY A 589 8.08 4.18 22.41
N SER A 590 8.96 3.35 21.85
CA SER A 590 10.32 3.75 21.47
C SER A 590 10.33 4.67 20.25
N GLU A 591 9.51 4.40 19.24
CA GLU A 591 9.35 5.27 18.07
C GLU A 591 8.80 6.65 18.49
N LEU A 592 7.87 6.68 19.44
CA LEU A 592 7.37 7.92 20.06
C LEU A 592 8.44 8.67 20.89
N TRP A 593 9.33 7.95 21.56
CA TRP A 593 10.37 8.55 22.41
C TRP A 593 11.61 9.00 21.64
N LEU A 594 11.93 8.33 20.53
CA LEU A 594 13.02 8.70 19.63
C LEU A 594 12.66 9.91 18.77
N SER A 595 11.37 10.21 18.54
CA SER A 595 10.95 11.30 17.67
C SER A 595 11.32 12.69 18.23
N PRO A 596 12.18 13.47 17.54
CA PRO A 596 12.61 14.80 18.01
C PRO A 596 11.50 15.85 18.00
N GLN A 597 10.38 15.58 17.30
CA GLN A 597 9.24 16.51 17.20
C GLN A 597 8.20 16.31 18.31
N VAL A 598 8.34 15.25 19.11
CA VAL A 598 7.31 14.77 20.02
C VAL A 598 7.73 15.06 21.46
N ARG A 599 7.25 16.17 22.03
CA ARG A 599 7.45 16.51 23.45
C ARG A 599 6.42 15.77 24.31
N ILE A 600 6.56 14.46 24.45
CA ILE A 600 5.74 13.70 25.41
C ILE A 600 6.38 13.84 26.80
N GLY A 601 5.59 14.28 27.77
CA GLY A 601 6.01 14.31 29.17
C GLY A 601 6.36 12.90 29.68
N PRO A 602 7.42 12.73 30.47
CA PRO A 602 7.91 11.42 30.93
C PRO A 602 6.83 10.59 31.65
N GLY A 603 5.80 11.23 32.24
CA GLY A 603 4.69 10.56 32.91
C GLY A 603 3.72 9.79 32.00
N PHE A 604 3.42 10.27 30.78
CA PHE A 604 2.55 9.55 29.85
C PHE A 604 3.23 8.30 29.31
N MET A 605 4.54 8.40 29.04
CA MET A 605 5.34 7.23 28.67
C MET A 605 5.48 6.26 29.82
N ALA A 606 5.79 6.73 31.03
CA ALA A 606 5.79 5.86 32.19
C ALA A 606 4.45 5.11 32.33
N ALA A 607 3.31 5.75 32.08
CA ALA A 607 2.00 5.08 32.09
C ALA A 607 1.84 4.03 30.97
N VAL A 608 2.19 4.33 29.71
CA VAL A 608 2.16 3.35 28.61
C VAL A 608 3.10 2.18 28.87
N TRP A 609 4.29 2.45 29.39
CA TRP A 609 5.30 1.47 29.78
C TRP A 609 4.86 0.63 30.98
N ILE A 610 4.27 1.24 32.01
CA ILE A 610 3.69 0.53 33.17
C ILE A 610 2.53 -0.35 32.73
N ILE A 611 1.69 0.11 31.79
CA ILE A 611 0.58 -0.69 31.24
C ILE A 611 1.13 -1.85 30.39
N ALA A 612 2.14 -1.62 29.55
CA ALA A 612 2.78 -2.67 28.77
C ALA A 612 3.46 -3.72 29.68
N VAL A 613 4.19 -3.28 30.70
CA VAL A 613 4.81 -4.13 31.72
C VAL A 613 3.75 -4.86 32.54
N ALA A 614 2.66 -4.20 32.93
CA ALA A 614 1.55 -4.83 33.63
C ALA A 614 0.85 -5.88 32.76
N ILE A 615 0.64 -5.64 31.46
CA ILE A 615 0.09 -6.62 30.51
C ILE A 615 1.01 -7.86 30.39
N VAL A 616 2.33 -7.67 30.43
CA VAL A 616 3.33 -8.74 30.42
C VAL A 616 3.42 -9.49 31.77
N LEU A 617 3.25 -8.78 32.89
CA LEU A 617 3.38 -9.32 34.26
C LEU A 617 2.08 -9.88 34.84
N LEU A 618 0.90 -9.44 34.39
CA LEU A 618 -0.41 -9.94 34.83
C LEU A 618 -0.54 -11.47 34.61
N PRO A 619 -0.04 -12.04 33.50
CA PRO A 619 0.08 -13.48 33.33
C PRO A 619 1.06 -14.19 34.29
N ALA A 620 2.10 -13.49 34.75
CA ALA A 620 3.08 -14.02 35.70
C ALA A 620 2.56 -13.97 37.16
N GLY A 621 1.76 -12.96 37.51
CA GLY A 621 1.14 -12.82 38.83
C GLY A 621 0.11 -13.90 39.16
N GLY A 622 -0.59 -14.44 38.15
CA GLY A 622 -1.48 -15.60 38.33
C GLY A 622 -0.77 -16.89 38.75
N TRP A 623 0.56 -16.96 38.61
CA TRP A 623 1.38 -18.08 39.06
C TRP A 623 1.71 -18.00 40.56
N LEU A 624 1.87 -16.79 41.10
CA LEU A 624 2.06 -16.55 42.54
C LEU A 624 0.78 -16.75 43.37
N LEU A 625 -0.39 -16.61 42.74
CA LEU A 625 -1.71 -16.79 43.37
C LEU A 625 -2.26 -18.23 43.18
N TRP A 626 -1.42 -19.18 42.76
CA TRP A 626 -1.82 -20.57 42.57
C TRP A 626 -2.22 -21.22 43.91
N PRO A 627 -3.38 -21.90 44.01
CA PRO A 627 -3.80 -22.51 45.27
C PRO A 627 -2.81 -23.60 45.70
N ALA A 628 -2.32 -23.52 46.94
CA ALA A 628 -1.28 -24.37 47.53
C ALA A 628 -1.62 -25.88 47.65
N GLY A 629 -2.68 -26.38 47.02
CA GLY A 629 -3.12 -27.77 47.05
C GLY A 629 -3.36 -28.42 45.69
N SER A 630 -3.10 -27.74 44.58
CA SER A 630 -3.26 -28.30 43.23
C SER A 630 -1.92 -28.43 42.51
N ALA A 631 -1.69 -29.55 41.81
CA ALA A 631 -0.44 -29.77 41.10
C ALA A 631 -0.21 -28.63 40.07
N PRO A 632 0.89 -27.86 40.16
CA PRO A 632 1.17 -26.83 39.18
C PRO A 632 1.30 -27.45 37.79
N PRO A 633 0.91 -26.74 36.71
CA PRO A 633 1.12 -27.23 35.35
C PRO A 633 2.60 -27.58 35.14
N LYS A 634 2.87 -28.84 34.75
CA LYS A 634 4.21 -29.34 34.39
C LYS A 634 4.83 -28.48 33.26
N PRO A 635 6.17 -28.32 33.23
CA PRO A 635 6.77 -27.00 33.28
C PRO A 635 6.73 -26.19 31.96
N LEU A 636 6.19 -24.97 32.10
CA LEU A 636 6.32 -23.71 31.32
C LEU A 636 7.57 -22.81 31.58
N PRO A 637 8.53 -23.09 32.49
CA PRO A 637 9.66 -22.21 32.81
C PRO A 637 10.74 -22.19 31.72
N ALA A 638 10.57 -22.92 30.61
CA ALA A 638 11.51 -22.88 29.48
C ALA A 638 11.22 -21.75 28.47
N LEU A 639 10.03 -21.12 28.49
CA LEU A 639 9.69 -20.03 27.57
C LEU A 639 9.64 -18.66 28.28
N ALA A 640 9.26 -18.64 29.57
CA ALA A 640 9.25 -17.42 30.38
C ALA A 640 10.61 -16.68 30.42
N PRO A 641 11.77 -17.33 30.68
CA PRO A 641 13.05 -16.64 30.63
C PRO A 641 13.39 -16.13 29.23
N PHE A 642 12.97 -16.79 28.15
CA PHE A 642 13.21 -16.30 26.79
C PHE A 642 12.30 -15.15 26.40
N ALA A 643 11.04 -15.13 26.86
CA ALA A 643 10.15 -13.98 26.70
C ALA A 643 10.65 -12.77 27.51
N VAL A 644 11.16 -13.01 28.72
CA VAL A 644 11.81 -11.98 29.56
C VAL A 644 13.13 -11.50 28.93
N ILE A 645 13.96 -12.38 28.37
CA ILE A 645 15.19 -12.03 27.66
C ILE A 645 14.88 -11.28 26.36
N SER A 646 13.88 -11.71 25.58
CA SER A 646 13.47 -11.05 24.33
C SER A 646 12.90 -9.65 24.60
N SER A 647 12.05 -9.53 25.63
CA SER A 647 11.55 -8.24 26.10
C SER A 647 12.69 -7.37 26.65
N GLY A 648 13.58 -7.95 27.46
CA GLY A 648 14.75 -7.27 28.03
C GLY A 648 15.75 -6.80 26.97
N LEU A 649 16.00 -7.59 25.93
CA LEU A 649 16.85 -7.20 24.79
C LEU A 649 16.25 -6.08 23.97
N THR A 650 14.92 -6.05 23.86
CA THR A 650 14.22 -4.95 23.18
C THR A 650 14.30 -3.68 24.01
N ILE A 651 14.13 -3.79 25.33
CA ILE A 651 14.28 -2.66 26.27
C ILE A 651 15.72 -2.13 26.26
N ILE A 652 16.72 -3.01 26.34
CA ILE A 652 18.14 -2.64 26.24
C ILE A 652 18.42 -2.03 24.86
N GLY A 653 17.88 -2.61 23.79
CA GLY A 653 17.97 -2.07 22.44
C GLY A 653 17.47 -0.65 22.35
N VAL A 654 16.29 -0.36 22.92
CA VAL A 654 15.73 0.99 23.01
C VAL A 654 16.62 1.93 23.82
N MET A 655 17.06 1.49 25.01
CA MET A 655 17.95 2.30 25.88
C MET A 655 19.28 2.63 25.20
N VAL A 656 19.89 1.66 24.51
CA VAL A 656 21.14 1.84 23.76
C VAL A 656 20.91 2.71 22.53
N SER A 657 19.83 2.50 21.77
CA SER A 657 19.48 3.37 20.64
C SER A 657 19.32 4.82 21.07
N VAL A 658 18.74 5.07 22.24
CA VAL A 658 18.58 6.43 22.78
C VAL A 658 19.93 7.00 23.24
N ALA A 659 20.73 6.19 23.94
CA ALA A 659 22.09 6.59 24.33
C ALA A 659 22.96 6.90 23.11
N VAL A 660 22.86 6.11 22.03
CA VAL A 660 23.55 6.34 20.75
C VAL A 660 23.03 7.61 20.09
N ARG A 661 21.71 7.85 20.04
CA ARG A 661 21.13 9.10 19.48
C ARG A 661 21.62 10.35 20.21
N SER A 662 21.85 10.26 21.53
CA SER A 662 22.40 11.38 22.31
C SER A 662 23.88 11.65 22.05
N ARG A 663 24.61 10.73 21.41
CA ARG A 663 26.08 10.77 21.24
C ARG A 663 26.54 10.78 19.79
N VAL A 664 25.72 10.31 18.85
CA VAL A 664 26.07 10.10 17.44
C VAL A 664 25.13 10.93 16.58
N SER A 665 25.71 11.74 15.69
CA SER A 665 24.98 12.60 14.74
C SER A 665 24.40 11.83 13.56
N ASP A 666 24.89 10.61 13.29
CA ASP A 666 24.37 9.73 12.24
C ASP A 666 22.97 9.20 12.61
N PRO A 667 21.91 9.57 11.85
CA PRO A 667 20.54 9.14 12.11
C PRO A 667 20.32 7.65 11.88
N VAL A 668 21.22 6.95 11.18
CA VAL A 668 21.14 5.51 10.97
C VAL A 668 21.57 4.73 12.21
N ALA A 669 22.55 5.22 12.98
CA ALA A 669 23.12 4.46 14.09
C ALA A 669 22.08 4.05 15.16
N PRO A 670 21.17 4.93 15.63
CA PRO A 670 20.10 4.54 16.56
C PRO A 670 19.12 3.51 15.98
N ALA A 671 18.71 3.69 14.71
CA ALA A 671 17.74 2.83 14.04
C ALA A 671 18.33 1.45 13.72
N ALA A 672 19.62 1.37 13.39
CA ALA A 672 20.34 0.14 13.17
C ALA A 672 20.45 -0.68 14.46
N VAL A 673 20.83 -0.05 15.58
CA VAL A 673 20.88 -0.71 16.90
C VAL A 673 19.50 -1.25 17.30
N TYR A 674 18.45 -0.46 17.09
CA TYR A 674 17.08 -0.88 17.40
C TYR A 674 16.65 -2.07 16.54
N SER A 675 16.88 -1.99 15.23
CA SER A 675 16.49 -3.03 14.28
C SER A 675 17.24 -4.34 14.52
N VAL A 676 18.54 -4.27 14.85
CA VAL A 676 19.36 -5.45 15.17
C VAL A 676 18.93 -6.09 16.48
N THR A 677 18.65 -5.29 17.52
CA THR A 677 18.16 -5.82 18.81
C THR A 677 16.75 -6.41 18.71
N LEU A 678 15.85 -5.78 17.94
CA LEU A 678 14.52 -6.31 17.64
C LEU A 678 14.59 -7.62 16.85
N LEU A 679 15.42 -7.67 15.80
CA LEU A 679 15.63 -8.89 15.01
C LEU A 679 16.24 -10.01 15.88
N ALA A 680 17.23 -9.69 16.72
CA ALA A 680 17.79 -10.64 17.68
C ALA A 680 16.73 -11.12 18.69
N ALA A 681 15.87 -10.23 19.20
CA ALA A 681 14.79 -10.58 20.11
C ALA A 681 13.76 -11.51 19.44
N ILE A 682 13.42 -11.28 18.16
CA ILE A 682 12.54 -12.14 17.35
C ILE A 682 13.20 -13.49 17.07
N VAL A 683 14.47 -13.51 16.69
CA VAL A 683 15.24 -14.74 16.43
C VAL A 683 15.39 -15.56 17.70
N ILE A 684 15.72 -14.95 18.85
CA ILE A 684 15.81 -15.64 20.14
C ILE A 684 14.45 -16.18 20.57
N LEU A 685 13.37 -15.42 20.36
CA LEU A 685 12.01 -15.89 20.60
C LEU A 685 11.67 -17.09 19.70
N GLY A 686 12.01 -17.03 18.40
CA GLY A 686 11.83 -18.14 17.46
C GLY A 686 12.65 -19.39 17.81
N LEU A 687 13.93 -19.22 18.13
CA LEU A 687 14.83 -20.29 18.60
C LEU A 687 14.37 -20.89 19.93
N SER A 688 13.73 -20.11 20.80
CA SER A 688 13.17 -20.61 22.06
C SER A 688 12.00 -21.59 21.84
N MET A 689 11.26 -21.44 20.75
CA MET A 689 10.18 -22.37 20.37
C MET A 689 10.70 -23.69 19.78
N ILE A 690 11.97 -23.72 19.35
CA ILE A 690 12.60 -24.85 18.64
C ILE A 690 13.03 -26.00 19.57
N GLY A 691 13.22 -25.77 20.86
CA GLY A 691 13.49 -26.82 21.85
C GLY A 691 14.90 -27.47 21.77
N ARG A 692 15.61 -27.52 22.91
CA ARG A 692 17.02 -27.97 23.01
C ARG A 692 17.33 -29.37 22.43
N ARG A 693 16.36 -30.29 22.39
CA ARG A 693 16.57 -31.69 21.94
C ARG A 693 16.75 -31.82 20.43
N VAL A 694 16.33 -30.82 19.66
CA VAL A 694 16.35 -30.83 18.19
C VAL A 694 17.73 -30.47 17.66
N ILE A 695 18.36 -29.44 18.23
CA ILE A 695 19.68 -28.93 17.82
C ILE A 695 20.78 -29.96 18.07
N ALA A 696 20.75 -30.66 19.20
CA ALA A 696 21.76 -31.65 19.59
C ALA A 696 21.80 -32.92 18.73
N ARG A 697 20.85 -33.11 17.79
CA ARG A 697 20.69 -34.33 17.00
C ARG A 697 20.87 -34.12 15.49
N MET A 698 21.36 -32.96 15.04
CA MET A 698 21.52 -32.67 13.60
C MET A 698 22.86 -33.23 13.06
N PRO A 699 22.87 -33.91 11.90
CA PRO A 699 24.10 -34.43 11.28
C PRO A 699 24.96 -33.33 10.62
N SER A 700 26.24 -33.63 10.34
CA SER A 700 27.23 -32.69 9.78
C SER A 700 26.88 -32.13 8.39
N VAL A 701 26.16 -32.87 7.54
CA VAL A 701 25.65 -32.38 6.24
C VAL A 701 24.59 -31.29 6.44
N SER A 702 23.80 -31.36 7.50
CA SER A 702 22.88 -30.28 7.88
C SER A 702 23.65 -29.02 8.29
N LEU A 703 24.86 -29.16 8.87
CA LEU A 703 25.68 -28.01 9.25
C LEU A 703 26.14 -27.22 8.02
N ALA A 704 26.65 -27.87 6.97
CA ALA A 704 27.06 -27.18 5.74
C ALA A 704 25.90 -26.44 5.04
N VAL A 705 24.72 -27.07 4.99
CA VAL A 705 23.49 -26.44 4.44
C VAL A 705 23.03 -25.29 5.33
N ILE A 706 23.11 -25.42 6.66
CA ILE A 706 22.83 -24.33 7.61
C ILE A 706 23.82 -23.18 7.42
N THR A 707 25.12 -23.44 7.21
CA THR A 707 26.13 -22.40 6.99
C THR A 707 25.90 -21.67 5.67
N MET A 708 25.64 -22.40 4.58
CA MET A 708 25.36 -21.82 3.26
C MET A 708 24.05 -21.02 3.27
N SER A 709 22.99 -21.57 3.86
CA SER A 709 21.70 -20.87 3.97
C SER A 709 21.80 -19.69 4.93
N GLY A 710 22.58 -19.80 6.01
CA GLY A 710 22.92 -18.72 6.92
C GLY A 710 23.65 -17.59 6.21
N ALA A 711 24.61 -17.90 5.32
CA ALA A 711 25.29 -16.89 4.50
C ALA A 711 24.32 -16.18 3.54
N ILE A 712 23.37 -16.90 2.92
CA ILE A 712 22.31 -16.32 2.08
C ILE A 712 21.41 -15.40 2.90
N VAL A 713 20.99 -15.83 4.10
CA VAL A 713 20.17 -15.01 5.02
C VAL A 713 20.93 -13.76 5.46
N VAL A 714 22.22 -13.88 5.78
CA VAL A 714 23.06 -12.72 6.15
C VAL A 714 23.21 -11.76 4.97
N ALA A 715 23.54 -12.25 3.78
CA ALA A 715 23.67 -11.43 2.58
C ALA A 715 22.35 -10.71 2.24
N PHE A 716 21.22 -11.43 2.34
CA PHE A 716 19.90 -10.86 2.16
C PHE A 716 19.62 -9.77 3.19
N THR A 717 19.88 -10.04 4.48
CA THR A 717 19.68 -9.08 5.59
C THR A 717 20.55 -7.84 5.43
N MET A 718 21.80 -7.99 4.95
CA MET A 718 22.67 -6.86 4.63
C MET A 718 22.10 -5.99 3.49
N GLY A 719 21.56 -6.62 2.44
CA GLY A 719 20.86 -5.89 1.37
C GLY A 719 19.62 -5.14 1.87
N MET A 720 18.84 -5.76 2.76
CA MET A 720 17.69 -5.10 3.40
C MET A 720 18.12 -3.91 4.26
N ALA A 721 19.20 -4.07 5.04
CA ALA A 721 19.74 -3.01 5.87
C ALA A 721 20.17 -1.80 5.03
N SER A 722 20.87 -2.02 3.92
CA SER A 722 21.25 -0.95 2.99
C SER A 722 20.02 -0.18 2.47
N GLN A 723 18.92 -0.85 2.12
CA GLN A 723 17.69 -0.18 1.68
C GLN A 723 17.05 0.67 2.79
N ILE A 724 17.00 0.16 4.02
CA ILE A 724 16.48 0.90 5.18
C ILE A 724 17.35 2.13 5.47
N GLN A 725 18.67 1.97 5.45
CA GLN A 725 19.61 3.06 5.69
C GLN A 725 19.46 4.16 4.64
N ALA A 726 19.36 3.79 3.37
CA ALA A 726 19.18 4.74 2.29
C ALA A 726 17.86 5.54 2.44
N ASP A 727 16.79 4.87 2.87
CA ASP A 727 15.48 5.48 3.11
C ASP A 727 15.49 6.42 4.34
N ILE A 728 16.24 6.09 5.39
CA ILE A 728 16.48 6.99 6.54
C ILE A 728 17.23 8.25 6.08
N TYR A 729 18.31 8.11 5.30
CA TYR A 729 19.03 9.26 4.74
C TYR A 729 18.11 10.11 3.84
N ARG A 730 17.28 9.47 3.00
CA ARG A 730 16.29 10.17 2.17
C ARG A 730 15.32 11.02 2.97
N LYS A 731 14.98 10.60 4.20
CA LYS A 731 14.15 11.39 5.11
C LYS A 731 14.87 12.66 5.58
N GLN A 732 16.17 12.55 5.87
CA GLN A 732 16.97 13.70 6.31
C GLN A 732 17.09 14.78 5.25
N VAL A 733 17.08 14.41 3.97
CA VAL A 733 16.97 15.37 2.85
C VAL A 733 15.78 16.30 3.08
N GLU A 734 14.63 15.79 3.49
CA GLU A 734 13.41 16.60 3.63
C GLU A 734 13.45 17.49 4.87
N ALA A 735 14.02 16.97 5.96
CA ALA A 735 14.31 17.76 7.14
C ALA A 735 15.29 18.91 6.82
N ALA A 736 16.32 18.64 6.02
CA ALA A 736 17.29 19.63 5.58
C ALA A 736 16.65 20.68 4.66
N LEU A 737 15.84 20.25 3.68
CA LEU A 737 15.12 21.15 2.77
C LEU A 737 14.09 22.03 3.51
N SER A 738 13.32 21.47 4.43
CA SER A 738 12.36 22.23 5.25
C SER A 738 13.04 23.19 6.22
N SER A 739 14.28 22.89 6.64
CA SER A 739 15.11 23.79 7.45
C SER A 739 15.89 24.82 6.63
N GLY A 740 15.66 24.89 5.31
CA GLY A 740 16.36 25.83 4.42
C GLY A 740 17.84 25.52 4.21
N ARG A 741 18.27 24.25 4.37
CA ARG A 741 19.67 23.80 4.22
C ARG A 741 19.83 22.84 3.03
N PRO A 742 19.77 23.32 1.79
CA PRO A 742 19.78 22.47 0.61
C PRO A 742 21.14 21.81 0.31
N ALA A 743 22.27 22.42 0.70
CA ALA A 743 23.59 21.79 0.57
C ALA A 743 23.70 20.51 1.42
N LEU A 744 23.25 20.57 2.68
CA LEU A 744 23.16 19.40 3.55
C LEU A 744 22.24 18.31 2.97
N ALA A 745 21.21 18.69 2.22
CA ALA A 745 20.33 17.75 1.55
C ALA A 745 21.04 16.98 0.41
N LEU A 746 22.02 17.59 -0.29
CA LEU A 746 22.87 16.89 -1.25
C LEU A 746 23.77 15.85 -0.58
N ASP A 747 24.37 16.20 0.56
CA ASP A 747 25.20 15.27 1.34
C ASP A 747 24.40 14.02 1.77
N TRP A 748 23.16 14.23 2.21
CA TRP A 748 22.27 13.12 2.56
C TRP A 748 21.89 12.24 1.36
N TYR A 749 21.70 12.83 0.17
CA TYR A 749 21.52 12.04 -1.05
C TYR A 749 22.76 11.22 -1.39
N GLU A 750 23.95 11.78 -1.23
CA GLU A 750 25.19 11.04 -1.46
C GLU A 750 25.28 9.82 -0.53
N LEU A 751 24.98 9.99 0.76
CA LEU A 751 24.94 8.89 1.73
C LEU A 751 23.88 7.83 1.35
N ALA A 752 22.70 8.25 0.89
CA ALA A 752 21.66 7.32 0.41
C ALA A 752 22.10 6.54 -0.83
N LEU A 753 22.80 7.20 -1.77
CA LEU A 753 23.31 6.60 -3.00
C LEU A 753 24.47 5.64 -2.76
N ARG A 754 25.34 5.90 -1.78
CA ARG A 754 26.39 4.95 -1.35
C ARG A 754 25.79 3.62 -0.90
N GLN A 755 24.62 3.65 -0.27
CA GLN A 755 23.90 2.43 0.12
C GLN A 755 23.20 1.77 -1.07
N THR A 756 22.56 2.56 -1.95
CA THR A 756 21.71 2.06 -3.05
C THR A 756 22.03 2.72 -4.40
N PRO A 757 23.19 2.41 -5.02
CA PRO A 757 23.65 3.11 -6.24
C PRO A 757 22.81 2.79 -7.48
N THR A 758 21.96 1.77 -7.42
CA THR A 758 21.05 1.34 -8.50
C THR A 758 19.67 1.99 -8.43
N ASN A 759 19.38 2.82 -7.42
CA ASN A 759 18.09 3.49 -7.28
C ASN A 759 18.01 4.72 -8.18
N ASP A 760 17.25 4.62 -9.29
CA ASP A 760 17.09 5.69 -10.27
C ASP A 760 16.53 6.97 -9.66
N ARG A 761 15.60 6.84 -8.70
CA ARG A 761 14.92 8.00 -8.08
C ARG A 761 15.86 8.85 -7.23
N TYR A 762 16.84 8.27 -6.55
CA TYR A 762 17.77 9.04 -5.72
C TYR A 762 18.71 9.88 -6.58
N TRP A 763 19.20 9.32 -7.68
CA TRP A 763 19.93 10.08 -8.70
C TRP A 763 19.05 11.18 -9.31
N GLY A 764 17.81 10.84 -9.67
CA GLY A 764 16.87 11.78 -10.26
C GLY A 764 16.52 12.96 -9.34
N ASP A 765 16.12 12.67 -8.10
CA ASP A 765 15.73 13.68 -7.12
C ASP A 765 16.92 14.57 -6.72
N ARG A 766 18.13 14.00 -6.62
CA ARG A 766 19.36 14.76 -6.37
C ARG A 766 19.67 15.72 -7.52
N GLY A 767 19.64 15.25 -8.77
CA GLY A 767 19.87 16.12 -9.93
C GLY A 767 18.83 17.23 -10.09
N VAL A 768 17.57 17.01 -9.68
CA VAL A 768 16.55 18.09 -9.62
C VAL A 768 16.89 19.13 -8.55
N LEU A 769 17.40 18.69 -7.39
CA LEU A 769 17.83 19.59 -6.34
C LEU A 769 19.06 20.42 -6.78
N GLU A 770 20.03 19.80 -7.45
CA GLU A 770 21.20 20.47 -8.02
C GLU A 770 20.79 21.52 -9.05
N LEU A 771 19.85 21.20 -9.95
CA LEU A 771 19.28 22.18 -10.88
C LEU A 771 18.63 23.36 -10.13
N LYS A 772 17.82 23.06 -9.10
CA LYS A 772 17.18 24.12 -8.30
C LYS A 772 18.22 25.02 -7.64
N LEU A 773 19.28 24.45 -7.08
CA LEU A 773 20.37 25.21 -6.48
C LEU A 773 21.13 26.05 -7.51
N ALA A 774 21.36 25.51 -8.71
CA ALA A 774 21.98 26.26 -9.80
C ALA A 774 21.17 27.51 -10.17
N THR A 775 19.84 27.44 -10.16
CA THR A 775 18.99 28.62 -10.44
C THR A 775 18.98 29.67 -9.34
N GLN A 776 19.48 29.34 -8.15
CA GLN A 776 19.55 30.22 -6.98
C GLN A 776 20.96 30.76 -6.72
N GLN A 777 21.93 30.43 -7.59
CA GLN A 777 23.33 30.78 -7.40
C GLN A 777 23.74 31.99 -8.24
N ASP A 778 24.47 32.92 -7.63
CA ASP A 778 24.92 34.17 -8.27
C ASP A 778 26.27 33.99 -9.01
N GLU A 779 27.14 33.12 -8.49
CA GLU A 779 28.43 32.84 -9.10
C GLU A 779 28.30 31.89 -10.30
N GLN A 780 28.61 32.41 -11.50
CA GLN A 780 28.50 31.67 -12.77
C GLN A 780 29.28 30.34 -12.77
N GLU A 781 30.48 30.31 -12.16
CA GLU A 781 31.30 29.09 -12.08
C GLU A 781 30.63 27.99 -11.24
N GLN A 782 30.09 28.37 -10.07
CA GLN A 782 29.37 27.44 -9.20
C GLN A 782 28.05 26.99 -9.83
N GLN A 783 27.35 27.88 -10.52
CA GLN A 783 26.15 27.57 -11.27
C GLN A 783 26.42 26.53 -12.37
N ILE A 784 27.49 26.70 -13.16
CA ILE A 784 27.90 25.73 -14.19
C ILE A 784 28.30 24.39 -13.56
N SER A 785 29.03 24.40 -12.44
CA SER A 785 29.40 23.17 -11.71
C SER A 785 28.17 22.38 -11.26
N LEU A 786 27.17 23.04 -10.69
CA LEU A 786 25.91 22.41 -10.28
C LEU A 786 25.12 21.87 -11.48
N LEU A 787 25.12 22.57 -12.61
CA LEU A 787 24.47 22.09 -13.85
C LEU A 787 25.18 20.86 -14.44
N GLN A 788 26.51 20.80 -14.35
CA GLN A 788 27.31 19.63 -14.73
C GLN A 788 26.95 18.42 -13.85
N GLN A 789 26.89 18.60 -12.53
CA GLN A 789 26.50 17.56 -11.58
C GLN A 789 25.06 17.08 -11.86
N ALA A 790 24.11 18.02 -11.99
CA ALA A 790 22.72 17.71 -12.29
C ALA A 790 22.58 16.89 -13.57
N THR A 791 23.37 17.20 -14.60
CA THR A 791 23.40 16.45 -15.86
C THR A 791 23.91 15.02 -15.65
N GLN A 792 25.00 14.84 -14.91
CA GLN A 792 25.57 13.51 -14.63
C GLN A 792 24.56 12.63 -13.88
N ASP A 793 23.96 13.18 -12.83
CA ASP A 793 23.01 12.47 -11.97
C ASP A 793 21.72 12.12 -12.72
N LEU A 794 21.14 13.07 -13.47
CA LEU A 794 19.94 12.80 -14.27
C LEU A 794 20.21 11.84 -15.44
N MET A 795 21.39 11.91 -16.06
CA MET A 795 21.79 10.93 -17.06
C MET A 795 21.94 9.55 -16.43
N LYS A 796 22.55 9.43 -15.25
CA LYS A 796 22.64 8.17 -14.52
C LYS A 796 21.25 7.61 -14.20
N ALA A 797 20.35 8.44 -13.68
CA ALA A 797 18.95 8.07 -13.42
C ALA A 797 18.26 7.55 -14.70
N ARG A 798 18.45 8.24 -15.83
CA ARG A 798 17.93 7.82 -17.14
C ARG A 798 18.53 6.51 -17.64
N THR A 799 19.82 6.27 -17.42
CA THR A 799 20.43 4.97 -17.79
C THR A 799 19.84 3.81 -16.98
N LEU A 800 19.55 4.05 -15.70
CA LEU A 800 18.92 3.05 -14.84
C LEU A 800 17.47 2.80 -15.22
N GLN A 801 16.73 3.85 -15.61
CA GLN A 801 15.33 3.72 -16.00
C GLN A 801 14.94 4.62 -17.20
N PRO A 802 15.18 4.14 -18.44
CA PRO A 802 15.07 4.95 -19.65
C PRO A 802 13.64 5.31 -20.06
N LEU A 803 12.64 4.55 -19.59
CA LEU A 803 11.22 4.79 -19.89
C LEU A 803 10.58 5.87 -19.00
N ARG A 804 11.30 6.34 -17.97
CA ARG A 804 10.77 7.37 -17.07
C ARG A 804 10.90 8.75 -17.72
N TRP A 805 9.78 9.31 -18.16
CA TRP A 805 9.73 10.58 -18.91
C TRP A 805 10.20 11.80 -18.10
N GLN A 806 10.15 11.75 -16.78
CA GLN A 806 10.58 12.86 -15.93
C GLN A 806 12.08 13.16 -16.09
N TYR A 807 12.95 12.16 -16.31
CA TYR A 807 14.39 12.41 -16.42
C TYR A 807 14.78 13.23 -17.65
N PRO A 808 14.34 12.90 -18.88
CA PRO A 808 14.57 13.80 -20.03
C PRO A 808 13.88 15.16 -19.87
N LEU A 809 12.74 15.24 -19.18
CA LEU A 809 12.11 16.54 -18.88
C LEU A 809 13.04 17.42 -18.01
N GLN A 810 13.60 16.87 -16.94
CA GLN A 810 14.52 17.64 -16.08
C GLN A 810 15.84 17.96 -16.79
N LEU A 811 16.38 17.04 -17.61
CA LEU A 811 17.55 17.32 -18.45
C LEU A 811 17.29 18.47 -19.44
N THR A 812 16.07 18.58 -19.97
CA THR A 812 15.66 19.72 -20.80
C THR A 812 15.83 21.03 -20.04
N ARG A 813 15.35 21.07 -18.79
CA ARG A 813 15.47 22.24 -17.92
C ARG A 813 16.91 22.56 -17.56
N VAL A 814 17.73 21.55 -17.28
CA VAL A 814 19.18 21.71 -17.05
C VAL A 814 19.85 22.37 -18.24
N TYR A 815 19.72 21.79 -19.44
CA TYR A 815 20.38 22.33 -20.63
C TYR A 815 19.85 23.70 -21.05
N ARG A 816 18.55 23.97 -20.88
CA ARG A 816 17.97 25.30 -21.12
C ARG A 816 18.52 26.35 -20.15
N THR A 817 18.64 25.99 -18.87
CA THR A 817 19.25 26.86 -17.86
C THR A 817 20.71 27.10 -18.19
N TRP A 818 21.45 26.06 -18.52
CA TRP A 818 22.86 26.15 -18.90
C TRP A 818 23.09 27.05 -20.11
N ALA A 819 22.26 26.91 -21.14
CA ALA A 819 22.28 27.78 -22.31
C ALA A 819 22.03 29.27 -21.98
N SER A 820 21.27 29.57 -20.92
CA SER A 820 21.04 30.95 -20.48
C SER A 820 22.23 31.56 -19.74
N VAL A 821 23.05 30.73 -19.09
CA VAL A 821 24.21 31.13 -18.29
C VAL A 821 25.44 31.40 -19.15
N GLU A 822 25.66 30.64 -20.23
CA GLU A 822 26.87 30.72 -21.07
C GLU A 822 26.89 31.91 -22.07
N GLY A 823 25.90 32.81 -22.07
CA GLY A 823 25.90 33.98 -22.94
C GLY A 823 25.56 33.67 -24.40
N GLN A 824 26.39 34.10 -25.37
CA GLN A 824 26.17 33.91 -26.82
C GLN A 824 27.30 33.07 -27.44
N GLY A 825 26.98 32.20 -28.41
CA GLY A 825 27.99 31.43 -29.14
C GLY A 825 27.61 29.98 -29.44
N SER A 826 28.60 29.19 -29.88
CA SER A 826 28.44 27.79 -30.29
C SER A 826 28.05 26.85 -29.13
N GLN A 827 28.54 27.12 -27.92
CA GLN A 827 28.23 26.33 -26.72
C GLN A 827 26.75 26.46 -26.31
N ARG A 828 26.21 27.69 -26.32
CA ARG A 828 24.77 27.93 -26.14
C ARG A 828 23.93 27.15 -27.14
N LEU A 829 24.31 27.17 -28.43
CA LEU A 829 23.57 26.43 -29.46
C LEU A 829 23.64 24.91 -29.24
N ALA A 830 24.79 24.40 -28.79
CA ALA A 830 24.94 22.99 -28.44
C ALA A 830 24.02 22.60 -27.27
N HIS A 831 23.98 23.38 -26.19
CA HIS A 831 23.09 23.13 -25.05
C HIS A 831 21.61 23.27 -25.42
N LEU A 832 21.21 24.25 -26.24
CA LEU A 832 19.83 24.35 -26.74
C LEU A 832 19.45 23.15 -27.62
N THR A 833 20.39 22.63 -28.42
CA THR A 833 20.19 21.42 -29.22
C THR A 833 19.99 20.19 -28.31
N GLN A 834 20.78 20.07 -27.24
CA GLN A 834 20.58 19.03 -26.23
C GLN A 834 19.22 19.17 -25.52
N ALA A 835 18.85 20.39 -25.12
CA ALA A 835 17.54 20.68 -24.52
C ALA A 835 16.41 20.24 -25.46
N GLN A 836 16.48 20.57 -26.75
CA GLN A 836 15.47 20.18 -27.73
C GLN A 836 15.37 18.66 -27.87
N MET A 837 16.50 17.96 -27.92
CA MET A 837 16.52 16.49 -27.98
C MET A 837 15.87 15.87 -26.73
N MET A 838 16.18 16.40 -25.54
CA MET A 838 15.60 15.93 -24.28
C MET A 838 14.11 16.24 -24.18
N ALA A 839 13.67 17.42 -24.64
CA ALA A 839 12.26 17.82 -24.64
C ALA A 839 11.44 16.88 -25.53
N GLN A 840 11.95 16.58 -26.73
CA GLN A 840 11.34 15.63 -27.64
C GLN A 840 11.31 14.21 -27.05
N ALA A 841 12.36 13.78 -26.34
CA ALA A 841 12.37 12.48 -25.68
C ALA A 841 11.32 12.39 -24.56
N ALA A 842 11.19 13.45 -23.73
CA ALA A 842 10.16 13.52 -22.69
C ALA A 842 8.74 13.51 -23.29
N TRP A 843 8.51 14.29 -24.34
CA TRP A 843 7.24 14.34 -25.05
C TRP A 843 6.88 13.00 -25.72
N ARG A 844 7.83 12.30 -26.32
CA ARG A 844 7.58 10.95 -26.89
C ARG A 844 7.16 9.92 -25.82
N LEU A 845 7.72 10.02 -24.62
CA LEU A 845 7.40 9.10 -23.52
C LEU A 845 6.07 9.46 -22.83
N ASN A 846 5.66 10.72 -22.84
CA ASN A 846 4.37 11.16 -22.30
C ASN A 846 3.76 12.28 -23.17
N PRO A 847 3.18 11.94 -24.34
CA PRO A 847 2.71 12.90 -25.33
C PRO A 847 1.51 13.72 -24.88
N ASN A 848 0.68 13.18 -23.99
CA ASN A 848 -0.55 13.84 -23.51
C ASN A 848 -0.31 14.68 -22.26
N SER A 849 0.92 14.74 -21.75
CA SER A 849 1.26 15.62 -20.64
C SER A 849 1.40 17.06 -21.12
N ILE A 850 0.59 17.94 -20.54
CA ILE A 850 0.68 19.39 -20.75
C ILE A 850 2.07 19.91 -20.35
N GLU A 851 2.68 19.32 -19.32
CA GLU A 851 4.02 19.69 -18.88
C GLU A 851 5.09 19.38 -19.94
N THR A 852 5.08 18.19 -20.54
CA THR A 852 6.07 17.82 -21.57
C THR A 852 5.91 18.68 -22.84
N GLN A 853 4.66 18.96 -23.23
CA GLN A 853 4.36 19.82 -24.38
C GLN A 853 4.79 21.27 -24.14
N ASN A 854 4.57 21.80 -22.93
CA ASN A 854 5.01 23.14 -22.57
C ASN A 854 6.54 23.25 -22.54
N GLU A 855 7.26 22.23 -22.08
CA GLU A 855 8.73 22.26 -22.12
C GLU A 855 9.28 22.27 -23.57
N VAL A 856 8.59 21.61 -24.52
CA VAL A 856 8.93 21.73 -25.95
C VAL A 856 8.78 23.18 -26.43
N GLY A 857 7.65 23.83 -26.11
CA GLY A 857 7.42 25.24 -26.44
C GLY A 857 8.44 26.20 -25.81
N LEU A 858 8.77 25.98 -24.54
CA LEU A 858 9.79 26.77 -23.82
C LEU A 858 11.19 26.61 -24.43
N THR A 859 11.52 25.42 -24.91
CA THR A 859 12.80 25.16 -25.58
C THR A 859 12.85 25.82 -26.96
N LEU A 860 11.73 25.85 -27.70
CA LEU A 860 11.61 26.61 -28.95
C LEU A 860 11.79 28.11 -28.72
N LEU A 861 11.18 28.67 -27.65
CA LEU A 861 11.40 30.08 -27.27
C LEU A 861 12.86 30.37 -26.97
N ALA A 862 13.51 29.55 -26.14
CA ALA A 862 14.92 29.71 -25.80
C ALA A 862 15.85 29.62 -27.02
N SER A 863 15.39 28.97 -28.10
CA SER A 863 16.08 28.84 -29.38
C SER A 863 15.75 29.96 -30.38
N GLY A 864 15.00 30.99 -29.97
CA GLY A 864 14.60 32.12 -30.82
C GLY A 864 13.45 31.82 -31.78
N ARG A 865 12.82 30.64 -31.69
CA ARG A 865 11.76 30.17 -32.60
C ARG A 865 10.37 30.52 -32.04
N ALA A 866 10.15 31.80 -31.75
CA ALA A 866 8.97 32.27 -31.01
C ALA A 866 7.63 31.98 -31.72
N ARG A 867 7.57 32.03 -33.06
CA ARG A 867 6.35 31.69 -33.82
C ARG A 867 5.95 30.23 -33.61
N GLU A 868 6.91 29.32 -33.69
CA GLU A 868 6.65 27.88 -33.51
C GLU A 868 6.28 27.56 -32.06
N ALA A 869 6.91 28.24 -31.10
CA ALA A 869 6.55 28.10 -29.70
C ALA A 869 5.11 28.57 -29.42
N LYS A 870 4.70 29.72 -29.96
CA LYS A 870 3.33 30.22 -29.89
C LYS A 870 2.34 29.17 -30.43
N ASP A 871 2.60 28.62 -31.61
CA ASP A 871 1.73 27.61 -32.22
C ASP A 871 1.67 26.33 -31.35
N GLN A 872 2.79 25.94 -30.73
CA GLN A 872 2.82 24.83 -29.78
C GLN A 872 1.99 25.12 -28.53
N PHE A 873 2.13 26.29 -27.91
CA PHE A 873 1.34 26.63 -26.71
C PHE A 873 -0.15 26.76 -27.00
N LEU A 874 -0.55 27.27 -28.17
CA LEU A 874 -1.96 27.29 -28.59
C LEU A 874 -2.53 25.86 -28.71
N ARG A 875 -1.74 24.91 -29.24
CA ARG A 875 -2.12 23.49 -29.29
C ARG A 875 -2.22 22.89 -27.89
N THR A 876 -1.27 23.18 -27.02
CA THR A 876 -1.28 22.70 -25.62
C THR A 876 -2.51 23.25 -24.88
N LEU A 877 -2.81 24.53 -25.04
CA LEU A 877 -3.93 25.21 -24.40
C LEU A 877 -5.29 24.68 -24.89
N ALA A 878 -5.38 24.28 -26.16
CA ALA A 878 -6.58 23.63 -26.69
C ALA A 878 -6.85 22.26 -26.05
N GLN A 879 -5.84 21.59 -25.49
CA GLN A 879 -6.00 20.30 -24.80
C GLN A 879 -6.39 20.48 -23.33
N ASP A 880 -5.79 21.44 -22.64
CA ASP A 880 -6.13 21.79 -21.26
C ASP A 880 -6.19 23.32 -21.08
N PRO A 881 -7.38 23.91 -21.23
CA PRO A 881 -7.61 25.33 -20.99
C PRO A 881 -7.48 25.74 -19.51
N ASP A 882 -7.38 24.79 -18.58
CA ASP A 882 -7.34 25.03 -17.14
C ASP A 882 -5.90 25.02 -16.58
N TYR A 883 -4.90 24.67 -17.40
CA TYR A 883 -3.49 24.69 -17.02
C TYR A 883 -2.88 26.10 -17.16
N MET A 884 -2.97 26.88 -16.09
CA MET A 884 -2.63 28.33 -16.08
C MET A 884 -1.21 28.66 -16.55
N ASN A 885 -0.22 27.81 -16.28
CA ASN A 885 1.15 28.05 -16.73
C ASN A 885 1.27 28.12 -18.27
N THR A 886 0.38 27.47 -19.03
CA THR A 886 0.37 27.56 -20.50
C THR A 886 0.05 28.98 -20.96
N TYR A 887 -0.86 29.70 -20.30
CA TYR A 887 -1.16 31.10 -20.62
C TYR A 887 0.06 32.00 -20.41
N ARG A 888 0.79 31.80 -19.30
CA ARG A 888 2.05 32.52 -19.03
C ARG A 888 3.07 32.27 -20.15
N TYR A 889 3.28 31.01 -20.55
CA TYR A 889 4.25 30.68 -21.59
C TYR A 889 3.85 31.20 -22.98
N LEU A 890 2.54 31.17 -23.30
CA LEU A 890 2.00 31.77 -24.52
C LEU A 890 2.19 33.29 -24.52
N ALA A 891 1.98 33.96 -23.38
CA ALA A 891 2.22 35.39 -23.25
C ALA A 891 3.71 35.75 -23.47
N HIS A 892 4.65 34.97 -22.93
CA HIS A 892 6.08 35.14 -23.22
C HIS A 892 6.43 34.91 -24.70
N ALA A 893 5.69 34.04 -25.40
CA ALA A 893 5.85 33.87 -26.83
C ALA A 893 5.39 35.11 -27.61
N TYR A 894 4.28 35.73 -27.22
CA TYR A 894 3.81 36.99 -27.80
C TYR A 894 4.74 38.16 -27.49
N GLU A 895 5.28 38.22 -26.27
CA GLU A 895 6.32 39.17 -25.86
C GLU A 895 7.54 39.09 -26.79
N SER A 896 8.06 37.88 -27.04
CA SER A 896 9.19 37.64 -27.94
C SER A 896 8.90 38.01 -29.40
N LEU A 897 7.62 38.14 -29.77
CA LEU A 897 7.16 38.55 -31.10
C LEU A 897 6.85 40.06 -31.17
N GLY A 898 6.85 40.78 -30.04
CA GLY A 898 6.45 42.18 -29.95
C GLY A 898 4.94 42.43 -30.05
N ASP A 899 4.10 41.41 -29.84
CA ASP A 899 2.64 41.53 -29.94
C ASP A 899 2.00 41.72 -28.55
N ILE A 900 2.04 42.96 -28.08
CA ILE A 900 1.59 43.38 -26.75
C ILE A 900 0.08 43.16 -26.57
N ALA A 901 -0.69 43.41 -27.63
CA ALA A 901 -2.15 43.27 -27.60
C ALA A 901 -2.55 41.80 -27.34
N GLN A 902 -1.88 40.85 -28.00
CA GLN A 902 -2.13 39.43 -27.77
C GLN A 902 -1.57 38.94 -26.44
N GLN A 903 -0.44 39.49 -25.98
CA GLN A 903 0.11 39.21 -24.64
C GLN A 903 -0.91 39.57 -23.55
N GLU A 904 -1.48 40.78 -23.60
CA GLU A 904 -2.52 41.25 -22.68
C GLU A 904 -3.79 40.39 -22.77
N ALA A 905 -4.27 40.12 -23.99
CA ALA A 905 -5.46 39.31 -24.22
C ALA A 905 -5.30 37.88 -23.66
N THR A 906 -4.10 37.31 -23.74
CA THR A 906 -3.79 35.97 -23.23
C THR A 906 -3.91 35.91 -21.71
N TYR A 907 -3.32 36.86 -20.98
CA TYR A 907 -3.46 36.91 -19.52
C TYR A 907 -4.92 37.15 -19.10
N LYS A 908 -5.63 38.07 -19.77
CA LYS A 908 -7.06 38.30 -19.52
C LYS A 908 -7.91 37.04 -19.75
N ALA A 909 -7.61 36.26 -20.79
CA ALA A 909 -8.29 35.00 -21.05
C ALA A 909 -8.05 33.98 -19.92
N GLY A 910 -6.82 33.86 -19.41
CA GLY A 910 -6.50 33.01 -18.26
C GLY A 910 -7.21 33.46 -16.98
N LEU A 911 -7.26 34.77 -16.73
CA LEU A 911 -7.96 35.35 -15.57
C LEU A 911 -9.48 35.19 -15.66
N ASN A 912 -10.08 35.30 -16.85
CA ASN A 912 -11.50 34.99 -17.06
C ASN A 912 -11.81 33.52 -16.76
N ARG A 913 -10.86 32.62 -17.02
CA ARG A 913 -11.00 31.19 -16.74
C ARG A 913 -10.83 30.87 -15.27
N ARG A 914 -9.82 31.46 -14.62
CA ARG A 914 -9.56 31.34 -13.18
C ARG A 914 -9.36 32.72 -12.54
N PRO A 915 -10.45 33.35 -12.06
CA PRO A 915 -10.37 34.66 -11.41
C PRO A 915 -9.56 34.69 -10.10
N THR A 916 -9.16 33.52 -9.58
CA THR A 916 -8.32 33.40 -8.39
C THR A 916 -6.84 33.18 -8.69
N TRP A 917 -6.43 33.24 -9.98
CA TRP A 917 -5.04 33.04 -10.38
C TRP A 917 -4.18 34.27 -10.09
N VAL A 918 -3.68 34.38 -8.85
CA VAL A 918 -2.82 35.48 -8.37
C VAL A 918 -1.65 35.75 -9.33
N GLY A 919 -0.96 34.70 -9.76
CA GLY A 919 0.19 34.81 -10.68
C GLY A 919 -0.16 35.51 -12.00
N GLY A 920 -1.38 35.30 -12.53
CA GLY A 920 -1.82 35.95 -13.76
C GLY A 920 -2.03 37.46 -13.61
N TYR A 921 -2.51 37.90 -12.45
CA TYR A 921 -2.62 39.33 -12.13
C TYR A 921 -1.25 39.99 -11.98
N VAL A 922 -0.32 39.32 -11.29
CA VAL A 922 1.07 39.81 -11.13
C VAL A 922 1.76 39.96 -12.50
N ASP A 923 1.66 38.95 -13.36
CA ASP A 923 2.31 38.98 -14.68
C ASP A 923 1.65 40.03 -15.59
N LEU A 924 0.31 40.17 -15.58
CA LEU A 924 -0.40 41.20 -16.34
C LEU A 924 -0.04 42.62 -15.85
N GLY A 925 0.12 42.81 -14.54
CA GLY A 925 0.63 44.06 -13.98
C GLY A 925 1.99 44.43 -14.55
N ASN A 926 2.92 43.46 -14.61
CA ASN A 926 4.24 43.66 -15.20
C ASN A 926 4.19 44.00 -16.69
N VAL A 927 3.26 43.39 -17.45
CA VAL A 927 3.05 43.74 -18.86
C VAL A 927 2.61 45.20 -19.02
N TYR A 928 1.71 45.70 -18.16
CA TYR A 928 1.32 47.11 -18.20
C TYR A 928 2.45 48.04 -17.78
N ALA A 929 3.21 47.68 -16.75
CA ALA A 929 4.34 48.48 -16.28
C ALA A 929 5.43 48.60 -17.36
N SER A 930 5.79 47.51 -18.05
CA SER A 930 6.81 47.53 -19.11
C SER A 930 6.41 48.32 -20.36
N HIS A 931 5.15 48.75 -20.46
CA HIS A 931 4.59 49.54 -21.56
C HIS A 931 4.03 50.89 -21.08
N ASP A 932 4.58 51.44 -20.00
CA ASP A 932 4.25 52.76 -19.42
C ASP A 932 2.77 52.96 -19.01
N ARG A 933 2.00 51.87 -18.85
CA ARG A 933 0.59 51.89 -18.40
C ARG A 933 0.49 51.72 -16.88
N VAL A 934 1.20 52.58 -16.14
CA VAL A 934 1.43 52.45 -14.70
C VAL A 934 0.12 52.40 -13.87
N ALA A 935 -0.88 53.20 -14.21
CA ALA A 935 -2.16 53.22 -13.49
C ALA A 935 -2.91 51.87 -13.57
N GLU A 936 -2.88 51.22 -14.73
CA GLU A 936 -3.50 49.90 -14.92
C GLU A 936 -2.66 48.80 -14.26
N ALA A 937 -1.32 48.93 -14.29
CA ALA A 937 -0.40 48.03 -13.61
C ALA A 937 -0.67 47.96 -12.10
N ILE A 938 -0.83 49.13 -11.46
CA ILE A 938 -1.19 49.25 -10.03
C ILE A 938 -2.53 48.56 -9.76
N ALA A 939 -3.58 48.90 -10.52
CA ALA A 939 -4.93 48.38 -10.29
C ALA A 939 -5.01 46.84 -10.38
N VAL A 940 -4.34 46.23 -11.37
CA VAL A 940 -4.29 44.77 -11.54
C VAL A 940 -3.46 44.11 -10.44
N THR A 941 -2.34 44.72 -10.04
CA THR A 941 -1.48 44.18 -8.97
C THR A 941 -2.17 44.26 -7.61
N GLU A 942 -2.99 45.29 -7.36
CA GLU A 942 -3.85 45.36 -6.17
C GLU A 942 -4.90 44.24 -6.13
N GLN A 943 -5.44 43.79 -7.26
CA GLN A 943 -6.31 42.61 -7.31
C GLN A 943 -5.57 41.32 -6.92
N ALA A 944 -4.30 41.18 -7.31
CA ALA A 944 -3.46 40.07 -6.85
C ALA A 944 -3.33 40.06 -5.32
N LEU A 945 -3.11 41.23 -4.73
CA LEU A 945 -2.97 41.40 -3.26
C LEU A 945 -4.30 41.28 -2.51
N ALA A 946 -5.44 41.54 -3.16
CA ALA A 946 -6.75 41.26 -2.57
C ALA A 946 -7.00 39.75 -2.40
N LEU A 947 -6.44 38.93 -3.30
CA LEU A 947 -6.52 37.47 -3.24
C LEU A 947 -5.45 36.86 -2.32
N ASP A 948 -4.22 37.39 -2.36
CA ASP A 948 -3.10 36.99 -1.51
C ASP A 948 -2.37 38.22 -0.93
N PRO A 949 -2.78 38.70 0.25
CA PRO A 949 -2.22 39.90 0.85
C PRO A 949 -0.74 39.81 1.26
N GLN A 950 -0.15 38.62 1.26
CA GLN A 950 1.25 38.40 1.67
C GLN A 950 2.16 38.04 0.49
N ASN A 951 1.66 38.16 -0.74
CA ASN A 951 2.42 37.83 -1.93
C ASN A 951 3.61 38.79 -2.13
N VAL A 952 4.83 38.32 -1.85
CA VAL A 952 6.05 39.14 -1.91
C VAL A 952 6.30 39.68 -3.32
N ALA A 953 6.10 38.86 -4.36
CA ALA A 953 6.29 39.29 -5.75
C ALA A 953 5.30 40.39 -6.16
N ALA A 954 4.02 40.26 -5.78
CA ALA A 954 3.03 41.30 -6.04
C ALA A 954 3.33 42.61 -5.28
N LEU A 955 3.79 42.52 -4.02
CA LEU A 955 4.19 43.69 -3.24
C LEU A 955 5.43 44.37 -3.85
N ALA A 956 6.44 43.59 -4.24
CA ALA A 956 7.65 44.11 -4.89
C ALA A 956 7.30 44.86 -6.18
N ASN A 957 6.52 44.24 -7.07
CA ASN A 957 6.12 44.85 -8.33
C ASN A 957 5.25 46.10 -8.09
N LEU A 958 4.36 46.08 -7.08
CA LEU A 958 3.56 47.26 -6.72
C LEU A 958 4.43 48.42 -6.22
N ALA A 959 5.49 48.14 -5.45
CA ALA A 959 6.43 49.16 -5.02
C ALA A 959 7.15 49.81 -6.22
N ASP A 960 7.63 48.98 -7.16
CA ASP A 960 8.24 49.47 -8.40
C ASP A 960 7.26 50.29 -9.23
N MET A 961 6.01 49.84 -9.36
CA MET A 961 4.95 50.58 -10.08
C MET A 961 4.60 51.91 -9.41
N TYR A 962 4.57 51.96 -8.07
CA TYR A 962 4.38 53.23 -7.35
C TYR A 962 5.54 54.19 -7.54
N TRP A 963 6.76 53.66 -7.58
CA TRP A 963 7.94 54.46 -7.89
C TRP A 963 7.87 55.06 -9.30
N MET A 964 7.56 54.23 -10.31
CA MET A 964 7.36 54.68 -11.70
C MET A 964 6.25 55.72 -11.82
N GLY A 965 5.19 55.61 -11.01
CA GLY A 965 4.07 56.55 -10.97
C GLY A 965 4.31 57.82 -10.15
N GLY A 966 5.53 58.04 -9.63
CA GLY A 966 5.88 59.20 -8.80
C GLY A 966 5.34 59.15 -7.37
N ARG A 967 4.69 58.06 -6.95
CA ARG A 967 4.12 57.84 -5.60
C ARG A 967 5.17 57.28 -4.64
N ARG A 968 6.25 58.02 -4.43
CA ARG A 968 7.44 57.58 -3.67
C ARG A 968 7.13 57.12 -2.24
N ALA A 969 6.24 57.82 -1.53
CA ALA A 969 5.88 57.48 -0.16
C ALA A 969 5.17 56.11 -0.06
N ASP A 970 4.30 55.81 -1.02
CA ASP A 970 3.60 54.53 -1.09
C ASP A 970 4.55 53.40 -1.50
N ALA A 971 5.46 53.67 -2.46
CA ALA A 971 6.50 52.73 -2.88
C ALA A 971 7.36 52.25 -1.71
N LEU A 972 7.82 53.18 -0.85
CA LEU A 972 8.64 52.84 0.32
C LEU A 972 7.89 51.94 1.31
N VAL A 973 6.63 52.26 1.61
CA VAL A 973 5.81 51.47 2.55
C VAL A 973 5.59 50.05 2.04
N VAL A 974 5.28 49.92 0.75
CA VAL A 974 5.04 48.61 0.13
C VAL A 974 6.34 47.80 0.03
N ALA A 975 7.47 48.43 -0.32
CA ALA A 975 8.78 47.78 -0.38
C ALA A 975 9.23 47.27 0.99
N GLN A 976 9.03 48.05 2.07
CA GLN A 976 9.31 47.62 3.44
C GLN A 976 8.46 46.40 3.84
N ARG A 977 7.19 46.38 3.44
CA ARG A 977 6.30 45.23 3.67
C ARG A 977 6.76 44.00 2.89
N ALA A 978 7.19 44.16 1.64
CA ALA A 978 7.75 43.08 0.83
C ALA A 978 9.01 42.50 1.48
N ALA A 979 9.96 43.36 1.88
CA ALA A 979 11.21 42.96 2.53
C ALA A 979 10.98 42.19 3.85
N ALA A 980 10.00 42.64 4.66
CA ALA A 980 9.62 41.98 5.91
C ALA A 980 9.04 40.55 5.70
N LEU A 981 8.42 40.31 4.54
CA LEU A 981 7.81 39.02 4.17
C LEU A 981 8.74 38.14 3.32
N ALA A 982 9.85 38.68 2.81
CA ALA A 982 10.81 37.96 1.97
C ALA A 982 11.42 36.77 2.72
N ILE A 983 11.42 35.60 2.07
CA ILE A 983 11.87 34.34 2.67
C ILE A 983 13.33 34.05 2.30
N THR A 984 13.75 34.37 1.07
CA THR A 984 15.10 34.06 0.61
C THR A 984 16.06 35.22 0.86
N PRO A 985 17.35 34.96 1.20
CA PRO A 985 18.34 36.01 1.35
C PRO A 985 18.51 36.86 0.09
N LEU A 986 18.42 36.24 -1.10
CA LEU A 986 18.51 36.94 -2.39
C LEU A 986 17.37 37.94 -2.58
N GLU A 987 16.13 37.48 -2.40
CA GLU A 987 14.93 38.33 -2.51
C GLU A 987 14.94 39.44 -1.45
N ARG A 988 15.37 39.11 -0.22
CA ARG A 988 15.49 40.09 0.86
C ARG A 988 16.56 41.14 0.56
N ASN A 989 17.75 40.74 0.14
CA ASN A 989 18.83 41.67 -0.19
C ASN A 989 18.42 42.64 -1.30
N ARG A 990 17.77 42.13 -2.35
CA ARG A 990 17.24 42.95 -3.45
C ARG A 990 16.18 43.94 -2.96
N LEU A 991 15.27 43.50 -2.09
CA LEU A 991 14.23 44.37 -1.54
C LEU A 991 14.77 45.38 -0.52
N ASP A 992 15.77 45.02 0.27
CA ASP A 992 16.47 45.92 1.19
C ASP A 992 17.30 46.98 0.45
N GLU A 993 17.83 46.63 -0.73
CA GLU A 993 18.45 47.59 -1.65
C GLU A 993 17.42 48.55 -2.24
N LEU A 994 16.30 48.02 -2.75
CA LEU A 994 15.17 48.85 -3.21
C LEU A 994 14.71 49.81 -2.09
N VAL A 995 14.51 49.32 -0.86
CA VAL A 995 14.15 50.18 0.28
C VAL A 995 15.19 51.28 0.53
N ARG A 996 16.48 50.97 0.43
CA ARG A 996 17.56 51.97 0.60
C ARG A 996 17.56 53.02 -0.52
N GLU A 997 17.31 52.62 -1.76
CA GLU A 997 17.19 53.56 -2.88
C GLU A 997 15.99 54.50 -2.70
N LEU A 998 14.83 53.94 -2.32
CA LEU A 998 13.60 54.68 -2.06
C LEU A 998 13.71 55.65 -0.86
N ASP A 999 14.52 55.31 0.15
CA ASP A 999 14.75 56.12 1.37
C ASP A 999 15.91 57.11 1.22
N GLY A 1000 16.91 56.79 0.38
CA GLY A 1000 18.14 57.57 0.18
C GLY A 1000 17.95 58.88 -0.59
N GLU A 1001 17.01 58.94 -1.55
CA GLU A 1001 16.73 60.18 -2.29
C GLU A 1001 16.09 61.29 -1.44
N LYS A 1002 15.54 60.96 -0.25
CA LYS A 1002 15.00 61.96 0.69
C LYS A 1002 16.07 62.85 1.35
N LYS A 1003 17.36 62.50 1.28
CA LYS A 1003 18.44 63.28 1.89
C LYS A 1003 19.13 64.26 0.93
N GLY A 1004 18.68 64.32 -0.33
CA GLY A 1004 19.27 65.16 -1.39
C GLY A 1004 18.34 66.23 -1.98
N GLU A 1005 17.10 66.35 -1.51
CA GLU A 1005 16.18 67.48 -1.77
C GLU A 1005 16.15 68.39 -0.53
#